data_AF-A0A835EXQ8-F1
#
_entry.id   AF-A0A835EXQ8-F1
#
_cell.length_a   1.000
_cell.length_b   1.000
_cell.length_c   1.000
_cell.angle_alpha   90.00
_cell.angle_beta   90.00
_cell.angle_gamma   90.00
#
_symmetry.space_group_name_H-M   'P 1'
#
loop_
_entity.id
_entity.type
_entity.pdbx_description
1 polymer ?
#
loop_
_entity_poly.entity_id
_entity_poly.type
_entity_poly.pdbx_seq_one_letter_code
_entity_poly.pdbx_strand_id
1 'polypeptide(L)'
;MAGAIARWLALVLLVAVAAVIAAAEGNNKHEGWGRMSGRVGGQVVEKERRRVVAETEAGRVTAVDVADAAGTAYRLHFITMDPGALFLPVQLHADMVFYVHSGRGKVTYIEEESGERSSLEVERGDVYNLEQGSILYIQSYPNATRQRLRIYAIFTSEGINAEDPSTPPSIIPYNPHEKRHEDKPNWTEDIVDALLGVRDPEDFLNKKKKKDKHKHKSKDKKSKSKSFNFYSGKPDVHNCYGWSKTMTNKDLDALHGSNIGMFMVNLTTVVKPRDWFQATTFDTTSQLQMLAANPLDLQGSMMGPHWNPKATEIAIVTAGSGIVQTVCPSSNSSKSRRCSHGDKRRGPGGRGDDEGKDKSTAQCRSSVFRVKEGDVFVVPRFHPMAQMSFNNDSFVFVGFSTHMGENHPQFLAGKGSVLQAIGKEVLALSLGHKNSSVVEKLLSAQRDSTILSCVSCAEELEGKAAEEEERRRREEEEGGGGKGPGEREEEERKRREEEERERKEREEEERRKKEEEEERERKEREEEERRREEEERERKEEEERQREKEEERERKEEEARQRKEEERERREQEEEQREEEEERARREEEERQREEEERRRREEEEEGGGGRGDEPEREEEEETGDEMPYWSSKKLKHHHRFGMFRSG
;
A
#
# COMPACT_ATOMS: atom_id res chain seq x y z
N MET A 1 11.88 -7.67 -70.52
CA MET A 1 12.83 -7.60 -69.39
C MET A 1 13.11 -6.17 -68.90
N ALA A 2 13.36 -5.19 -69.78
CA ALA A 2 13.67 -3.81 -69.37
C ALA A 2 12.59 -3.13 -68.48
N GLY A 3 11.29 -3.34 -68.77
CA GLY A 3 10.20 -2.75 -67.97
C GLY A 3 10.03 -3.33 -66.57
N ALA A 4 10.43 -4.60 -66.36
CA ALA A 4 10.38 -5.24 -65.04
C ALA A 4 11.54 -4.75 -64.15
N ILE A 5 12.71 -4.52 -64.75
CA ILE A 5 13.89 -3.97 -64.08
C ILE A 5 13.63 -2.52 -63.68
N ALA A 6 13.01 -1.71 -64.54
CA ALA A 6 12.65 -0.33 -64.22
C ALA A 6 11.64 -0.23 -63.06
N ARG A 7 10.67 -1.16 -62.99
CA ARG A 7 9.71 -1.24 -61.87
C ARG A 7 10.38 -1.67 -60.57
N TRP A 8 11.31 -2.63 -60.64
CA TRP A 8 12.09 -3.04 -59.47
C TRP A 8 12.99 -1.93 -58.95
N LEU A 9 13.66 -1.19 -59.84
CA LEU A 9 14.50 -0.04 -59.46
C LEU A 9 13.67 1.10 -58.86
N ALA A 10 12.48 1.39 -59.39
CA ALA A 10 11.58 2.39 -58.83
C ALA A 10 11.09 2.00 -57.42
N LEU A 11 10.82 0.71 -57.19
CA LEU A 11 10.36 0.19 -55.90
C LEU A 11 11.49 0.19 -54.86
N VAL A 12 12.72 -0.14 -55.26
CA VAL A 12 13.91 -0.02 -54.41
C VAL A 12 14.20 1.46 -54.09
N LEU A 13 14.00 2.38 -55.05
CA LEU A 13 14.17 3.81 -54.81
C LEU A 13 13.10 4.35 -53.84
N LEU A 14 11.85 3.90 -53.96
CA LEU A 14 10.77 4.27 -53.04
C LEU A 14 11.01 3.75 -51.63
N VAL A 15 11.49 2.51 -51.48
CA VAL A 15 11.85 1.94 -50.16
C VAL A 15 13.07 2.66 -49.58
N ALA A 16 14.04 3.04 -50.40
CA ALA A 16 15.20 3.81 -49.95
C ALA A 16 14.81 5.24 -49.52
N VAL A 17 13.91 5.90 -50.24
CA VAL A 17 13.39 7.23 -49.86
C VAL A 17 12.54 7.14 -48.60
N ALA A 18 11.71 6.10 -48.44
CA ALA A 18 10.95 5.87 -47.21
C ALA A 18 11.88 5.57 -46.02
N ALA A 19 12.98 4.84 -46.22
CA ALA A 19 13.99 4.60 -45.19
C ALA A 19 14.77 5.86 -44.83
N VAL A 20 15.00 6.78 -45.78
CA VAL A 20 15.64 8.09 -45.52
C VAL A 20 14.68 9.05 -44.82
N ILE A 21 13.37 9.02 -45.13
CA ILE A 21 12.34 9.79 -44.42
C ILE A 21 12.16 9.26 -42.99
N ALA A 22 12.08 7.94 -42.81
CA ALA A 22 12.04 7.31 -41.48
C ALA A 22 13.34 7.56 -40.67
N ALA A 23 14.49 7.64 -41.33
CA ALA A 23 15.75 8.02 -40.70
C ALA A 23 15.87 9.54 -40.43
N ALA A 24 15.09 10.38 -41.12
CA ALA A 24 15.00 11.82 -40.90
C ALA A 24 13.98 12.18 -39.79
N GLU A 25 12.91 11.40 -39.63
CA GLU A 25 11.96 11.49 -38.51
C GLU A 25 12.53 10.94 -37.20
N GLY A 26 13.60 10.14 -37.25
CA GLY A 26 14.33 9.63 -36.09
C GLY A 26 15.36 10.60 -35.49
N ASN A 27 15.44 11.85 -35.95
CA ASN A 27 16.47 12.79 -35.52
C ASN A 27 15.87 14.11 -35.00
N ASN A 28 14.98 13.99 -34.01
CA ASN A 28 14.66 15.12 -33.16
C ASN A 28 15.90 15.42 -32.30
N LYS A 29 16.71 16.37 -32.79
CA LYS A 29 17.92 16.86 -32.14
C LYS A 29 17.52 17.56 -30.84
N HIS A 30 17.38 16.78 -29.77
CA HIS A 30 17.60 17.31 -28.43
C HIS A 30 19.05 17.78 -28.34
N GLU A 31 19.22 19.09 -28.15
CA GLU A 31 20.51 19.71 -27.91
C GLU A 31 21.23 19.02 -26.75
N GLY A 32 22.49 18.70 -27.01
CA GLY A 32 23.31 17.86 -26.15
C GLY A 32 23.64 18.50 -24.80
N TRP A 33 23.52 17.68 -23.77
CA TRP A 33 24.47 17.67 -22.67
C TRP A 33 25.29 16.40 -22.75
N GLY A 34 26.49 16.53 -23.32
CA GLY A 34 27.41 15.43 -23.55
C GLY A 34 28.01 14.91 -22.25
N ARG A 35 27.86 13.59 -22.06
CA ARG A 35 28.73 12.68 -21.29
C ARG A 35 28.82 12.90 -19.78
N MET A 36 27.73 12.52 -19.10
CA MET A 36 27.67 11.77 -17.80
C MET A 36 26.24 11.67 -17.23
N SER A 37 25.21 12.16 -17.94
CA SER A 37 23.81 12.25 -17.49
C SER A 37 22.88 11.32 -18.30
N GLY A 38 22.92 10.02 -18.02
CA GLY A 38 22.16 9.01 -18.80
C GLY A 38 20.81 8.56 -18.20
N ARG A 39 20.46 8.93 -16.95
CA ARG A 39 19.28 8.36 -16.27
C ARG A 39 18.50 9.30 -15.35
N VAL A 40 18.95 10.54 -15.12
CA VAL A 40 18.27 11.47 -14.21
C VAL A 40 17.25 12.31 -14.99
N GLY A 41 15.97 12.20 -14.61
CA GLY A 41 14.87 12.92 -15.25
C GLY A 41 14.97 14.45 -15.10
N GLY A 42 14.26 15.18 -15.94
CA GLY A 42 14.09 16.63 -15.81
C GLY A 42 13.34 17.02 -14.54
N GLN A 43 12.93 18.29 -14.42
CA GLN A 43 12.18 18.79 -13.26
C GLN A 43 10.86 18.04 -13.00
N VAL A 44 10.33 17.38 -14.04
CA VAL A 44 9.17 16.48 -14.01
C VAL A 44 9.53 15.15 -14.68
N VAL A 45 9.05 14.06 -14.10
CA VAL A 45 9.07 12.72 -14.69
C VAL A 45 7.64 12.18 -14.73
N GLU A 46 7.14 12.00 -15.95
CA GLU A 46 5.81 11.47 -16.20
C GLU A 46 5.69 10.00 -15.79
N LYS A 47 4.49 9.60 -15.34
CA LYS A 47 4.19 8.22 -14.95
C LYS A 47 4.53 7.19 -16.02
N GLU A 48 4.28 7.52 -17.29
CA GLU A 48 4.48 6.62 -18.43
C GLU A 48 5.96 6.43 -18.79
N ARG A 49 6.82 7.36 -18.36
CA ARG A 49 8.27 7.33 -18.64
C ARG A 49 9.08 6.61 -17.55
N ARG A 50 8.41 6.07 -16.53
CA ARG A 50 9.05 5.31 -15.45
C ARG A 50 9.61 4.01 -16.00
N ARG A 51 10.81 3.65 -15.54
CA ARG A 51 11.46 2.39 -15.90
C ARG A 51 10.75 1.22 -15.21
N VAL A 52 10.45 0.15 -15.94
CA VAL A 52 9.94 -1.08 -15.33
C VAL A 52 11.11 -1.84 -14.70
N VAL A 53 11.02 -2.09 -13.39
CA VAL A 53 12.02 -2.89 -12.64
C VAL A 53 11.59 -4.35 -12.63
N ALA A 54 10.32 -4.61 -12.37
CA ALA A 54 9.74 -5.94 -12.33
C ALA A 54 8.29 -5.89 -12.81
N GLU A 55 7.88 -6.91 -13.54
CA GLU A 55 6.50 -7.08 -13.98
C GLU A 55 6.14 -8.56 -13.93
N THR A 56 5.07 -8.87 -13.21
CA THR A 56 4.55 -10.23 -13.05
C THR A 56 3.03 -10.24 -13.18
N GLU A 57 2.43 -11.42 -13.20
CA GLU A 57 0.96 -11.57 -13.26
C GLU A 57 0.24 -11.04 -12.01
N ALA A 58 0.96 -10.84 -10.89
CA ALA A 58 0.40 -10.45 -9.59
C ALA A 58 0.83 -9.04 -9.15
N GLY A 59 1.59 -8.32 -9.96
CA GLY A 59 2.03 -6.97 -9.64
C GLY A 59 3.12 -6.41 -10.55
N ARG A 60 3.48 -5.15 -10.29
CA ARG A 60 4.51 -4.42 -11.04
C ARG A 60 5.31 -3.50 -10.12
N VAL A 61 6.61 -3.40 -10.36
CA VAL A 61 7.51 -2.43 -9.76
C VAL A 61 8.07 -1.52 -10.85
N THR A 62 7.90 -0.21 -10.69
CA THR A 62 8.52 0.79 -11.59
C THR A 62 9.43 1.72 -10.79
N ALA A 63 10.41 2.34 -11.45
CA ALA A 63 11.39 3.20 -10.81
C ALA A 63 11.65 4.49 -11.60
N VAL A 64 12.03 5.52 -10.85
CA VAL A 64 12.50 6.82 -11.37
C VAL A 64 13.74 7.23 -10.60
N ASP A 65 14.74 7.75 -11.31
CA ASP A 65 15.88 8.43 -10.72
C ASP A 65 15.71 9.95 -10.89
N VAL A 66 15.72 10.68 -9.78
CA VAL A 66 15.70 12.15 -9.75
C VAL A 66 16.96 12.66 -9.06
N ALA A 67 17.30 13.94 -9.22
CA ALA A 67 18.39 14.55 -8.46
C ALA A 67 17.99 15.92 -7.95
N ASP A 68 18.58 16.32 -6.83
CA ASP A 68 18.47 17.69 -6.34
C ASP A 68 19.44 18.63 -7.07
N ALA A 69 19.38 19.94 -6.73
CA ALA A 69 20.29 20.93 -7.30
C ALA A 69 21.77 20.76 -6.86
N ALA A 70 22.05 19.97 -5.82
CA ALA A 70 23.42 19.61 -5.43
C ALA A 70 23.97 18.43 -6.25
N GLY A 71 23.11 17.75 -7.02
CA GLY A 71 23.46 16.55 -7.77
C GLY A 71 23.32 15.26 -6.95
N THR A 72 22.73 15.32 -5.76
CA THR A 72 22.38 14.12 -5.00
C THR A 72 21.23 13.42 -5.71
N ALA A 73 21.50 12.21 -6.18
CA ALA A 73 20.49 11.37 -6.81
C ALA A 73 19.59 10.72 -5.73
N TYR A 74 18.34 10.48 -6.11
CA TYR A 74 17.34 9.75 -5.34
C TYR A 74 16.63 8.78 -6.27
N ARG A 75 16.47 7.54 -5.83
CA ARG A 75 15.68 6.54 -6.55
C ARG A 75 14.32 6.39 -5.89
N LEU A 76 13.27 6.50 -6.67
CA LEU A 76 11.90 6.24 -6.25
C LEU A 76 11.42 4.93 -6.85
N HIS A 77 10.89 4.02 -6.02
CA HIS A 77 10.18 2.83 -6.49
C HIS A 77 8.67 2.96 -6.24
N PHE A 78 7.90 2.47 -7.20
CA PHE A 78 6.45 2.38 -7.16
C PHE A 78 6.07 0.92 -7.25
N ILE A 79 5.72 0.33 -6.11
CA ILE A 79 5.34 -1.08 -5.99
C ILE A 79 3.81 -1.15 -6.05
N THR A 80 3.28 -1.90 -7.00
CA THR A 80 1.84 -2.17 -7.15
C THR A 80 1.63 -3.67 -7.07
N MET A 81 0.78 -4.11 -6.14
CA MET A 81 0.48 -5.52 -5.91
C MET A 81 -1.02 -5.76 -6.01
N ASP A 82 -1.39 -6.86 -6.67
CA ASP A 82 -2.77 -7.32 -6.71
C ASP A 82 -3.27 -7.75 -5.31
N PRO A 83 -4.59 -7.76 -5.07
CA PRO A 83 -5.15 -8.30 -3.83
C PRO A 83 -4.76 -9.77 -3.66
N GLY A 84 -4.23 -10.14 -2.49
CA GLY A 84 -3.75 -11.50 -2.26
C GLY A 84 -2.47 -11.84 -3.03
N ALA A 85 -1.55 -10.89 -3.21
CA ALA A 85 -0.21 -11.14 -3.74
C ALA A 85 0.87 -11.14 -2.63
N LEU A 86 2.00 -11.79 -2.88
CA LEU A 86 3.20 -11.79 -2.05
C LEU A 86 4.38 -11.21 -2.84
N PHE A 87 4.99 -10.17 -2.30
CA PHE A 87 6.27 -9.63 -2.72
C PHE A 87 7.36 -10.44 -2.02
N LEU A 88 8.18 -11.16 -2.78
CA LEU A 88 9.17 -12.08 -2.23
C LEU A 88 10.27 -11.34 -1.42
N PRO A 89 10.89 -12.02 -0.44
CA PRO A 89 11.96 -11.43 0.37
C PRO A 89 13.09 -10.80 -0.47
N VAL A 90 13.42 -9.55 -0.17
CA VAL A 90 14.55 -8.82 -0.74
C VAL A 90 15.37 -8.15 0.36
N GLN A 91 16.70 -8.19 0.23
CA GLN A 91 17.56 -7.41 1.11
C GLN A 91 17.68 -5.97 0.59
N LEU A 92 17.50 -4.99 1.47
CA LEU A 92 17.63 -3.58 1.13
C LEU A 92 19.10 -3.18 1.05
N HIS A 93 19.53 -2.63 -0.08
CA HIS A 93 20.89 -2.07 -0.25
C HIS A 93 21.00 -0.58 0.08
N ALA A 94 19.91 0.04 0.55
CA ALA A 94 19.85 1.44 0.98
C ALA A 94 18.68 1.62 1.94
N ASP A 95 18.74 2.67 2.76
CA ASP A 95 17.61 3.08 3.58
C ASP A 95 16.39 3.36 2.71
N MET A 96 15.24 2.86 3.15
CA MET A 96 13.97 2.92 2.43
C MET A 96 12.92 3.61 3.30
N VAL A 97 12.51 4.81 2.88
CA VAL A 97 11.31 5.45 3.44
C VAL A 97 10.16 5.19 2.48
N PHE A 98 9.10 4.54 2.96
CA PHE A 98 7.95 4.21 2.14
C PHE A 98 6.66 4.85 2.65
N TYR A 99 5.77 5.14 1.71
CA TYR A 99 4.42 5.65 1.91
C TYR A 99 3.41 4.73 1.23
N VAL A 100 2.33 4.40 1.94
CA VAL A 100 1.25 3.56 1.43
C VAL A 100 0.18 4.43 0.79
N HIS A 101 0.10 4.37 -0.54
CA HIS A 101 -0.83 5.19 -1.32
C HIS A 101 -2.25 4.62 -1.36
N SER A 102 -2.39 3.30 -1.53
CA SER A 102 -3.69 2.63 -1.56
C SER A 102 -3.60 1.18 -1.09
N GLY A 103 -4.74 0.59 -0.72
CA GLY A 103 -4.84 -0.81 -0.33
C GLY A 103 -4.42 -1.07 1.13
N ARG A 104 -4.35 -2.34 1.48
CA ARG A 104 -3.95 -2.82 2.82
C ARG A 104 -3.09 -4.07 2.68
N GLY A 105 -2.21 -4.28 3.64
CA GLY A 105 -1.37 -5.45 3.65
C GLY A 105 -0.56 -5.55 4.92
N LYS A 106 0.42 -6.44 4.90
CA LYS A 106 1.37 -6.66 5.98
C LYS A 106 2.77 -6.60 5.43
N VAL A 107 3.56 -5.67 5.96
CA VAL A 107 4.98 -5.56 5.68
C VAL A 107 5.72 -6.27 6.79
N THR A 108 6.56 -7.25 6.46
CA THR A 108 7.40 -7.93 7.45
C THR A 108 8.85 -7.77 7.05
N TYR A 109 9.67 -7.44 8.04
CA TYR A 109 11.08 -7.18 7.83
C TYR A 109 11.93 -7.79 8.95
N ILE A 110 13.16 -8.11 8.62
CA ILE A 110 14.16 -8.66 9.53
C ILE A 110 15.36 -7.72 9.47
N GLU A 111 15.68 -7.07 10.58
CA GLU A 111 16.87 -6.22 10.69
C GLU A 111 18.12 -7.10 10.85
N GLU A 112 19.17 -6.81 10.09
CA GLU A 112 20.40 -7.61 10.07
C GLU A 112 21.13 -7.59 11.42
N GLU A 113 21.17 -6.43 12.09
CA GLU A 113 21.89 -6.27 13.36
C GLU A 113 21.22 -7.03 14.52
N SER A 114 19.90 -7.03 14.58
CA SER A 114 19.15 -7.63 15.69
C SER A 114 18.70 -9.06 15.40
N GLY A 115 18.54 -9.43 14.12
CA GLY A 115 17.87 -10.66 13.70
C GLY A 115 16.41 -10.72 14.13
N GLU A 116 15.84 -9.63 14.65
CA GLU A 116 14.47 -9.60 15.16
C GLU A 116 13.49 -9.42 14.01
N ARG A 117 12.54 -10.35 13.91
CA ARG A 117 11.47 -10.29 12.92
C ARG A 117 10.38 -9.35 13.41
N SER A 118 10.23 -8.22 12.71
CA SER A 118 9.19 -7.22 12.97
C SER A 118 8.16 -7.21 11.86
N SER A 119 6.90 -6.95 12.20
CA SER A 119 5.82 -6.90 11.21
C SER A 119 4.88 -5.73 11.46
N LEU A 120 4.56 -5.01 10.39
CA LEU A 120 3.62 -3.91 10.36
C LEU A 120 2.37 -4.28 9.57
N GLU A 121 1.21 -4.05 10.16
CA GLU A 121 -0.04 -3.95 9.41
C GLU A 121 -0.07 -2.57 8.77
N VAL A 122 -0.23 -2.51 7.45
CA VAL A 122 -0.15 -1.25 6.71
C VAL A 122 -1.46 -0.91 6.00
N GLU A 123 -1.82 0.36 6.05
CA GLU A 123 -2.99 0.94 5.38
C GLU A 123 -2.67 2.28 4.70
N ARG A 124 -3.61 2.76 3.89
CA ARG A 124 -3.47 4.05 3.18
C ARG A 124 -3.09 5.16 4.15
N GLY A 125 -2.04 5.89 3.81
CA GLY A 125 -1.52 7.01 4.61
C GLY A 125 -0.30 6.65 5.45
N ASP A 126 -0.03 5.37 5.66
CA ASP A 126 1.07 4.92 6.50
C ASP A 126 2.43 5.24 5.89
N VAL A 127 3.35 5.64 6.77
CA VAL A 127 4.75 5.92 6.51
C VAL A 127 5.60 5.12 7.47
N TYR A 128 6.66 4.51 6.94
CA TYR A 128 7.65 3.81 7.73
C TYR A 128 9.03 3.88 7.08
N ASN A 129 10.06 3.69 7.90
CA ASN A 129 11.46 3.66 7.49
C ASN A 129 12.05 2.30 7.77
N LEU A 130 12.81 1.77 6.81
CA LEU A 130 13.56 0.52 6.93
C LEU A 130 15.03 0.82 6.64
N GLU A 131 15.89 0.35 7.52
CA GLU A 131 17.34 0.55 7.41
C GLU A 131 17.95 -0.35 6.33
N GLN A 132 19.03 0.11 5.72
CA GLN A 132 19.89 -0.70 4.86
C GLN A 132 20.25 -2.03 5.54
N GLY A 133 20.32 -3.12 4.77
CA GLY A 133 20.58 -4.48 5.26
C GLY A 133 19.32 -5.24 5.65
N SER A 134 18.20 -4.55 5.91
CA SER A 134 16.94 -5.20 6.28
C SER A 134 16.41 -6.11 5.17
N ILE A 135 15.91 -7.29 5.53
CA ILE A 135 15.26 -8.21 4.59
C ILE A 135 13.75 -7.99 4.66
N LEU A 136 13.16 -7.57 3.55
CA LEU A 136 11.77 -7.11 3.44
C LEU A 136 10.94 -8.06 2.57
N TYR A 137 9.75 -8.41 3.03
CA TYR A 137 8.69 -8.99 2.18
C TYR A 137 7.33 -8.41 2.54
N ILE A 138 6.42 -8.41 1.57
CA ILE A 138 5.14 -7.70 1.66
C ILE A 138 4.02 -8.63 1.24
N GLN A 139 2.97 -8.70 2.04
CA GLN A 139 1.75 -9.43 1.74
C GLN A 139 0.61 -8.44 1.50
N SER A 140 -0.03 -8.52 0.34
CA SER A 140 -1.24 -7.74 0.03
C SER A 140 -2.48 -8.49 0.51
N TYR A 141 -3.40 -7.83 1.21
CA TYR A 141 -4.61 -8.48 1.71
C TYR A 141 -5.72 -8.50 0.66
N PRO A 142 -6.45 -9.62 0.51
CA PRO A 142 -7.64 -9.63 -0.32
C PRO A 142 -8.67 -8.65 0.25
N ASN A 143 -9.37 -7.97 -0.64
CA ASN A 143 -10.36 -6.96 -0.26
C ASN A 143 -11.56 -7.03 -1.19
N ALA A 144 -12.77 -6.85 -0.64
CA ALA A 144 -14.02 -6.89 -1.39
C ALA A 144 -14.09 -5.80 -2.49
N THR A 145 -13.39 -4.68 -2.29
CA THR A 145 -13.27 -3.62 -3.30
C THR A 145 -12.16 -3.86 -4.32
N ARG A 146 -11.46 -5.00 -4.25
CA ARG A 146 -10.29 -5.37 -5.09
C ARG A 146 -9.21 -4.27 -5.20
N GLN A 147 -9.13 -3.38 -4.21
CA GLN A 147 -8.13 -2.31 -4.19
C GLN A 147 -6.72 -2.89 -4.10
N ARG A 148 -5.90 -2.58 -5.10
CA ARG A 148 -4.46 -2.91 -5.16
C ARG A 148 -3.69 -2.21 -4.04
N LEU A 149 -2.72 -2.92 -3.46
CA LEU A 149 -1.75 -2.35 -2.54
C LEU A 149 -0.70 -1.58 -3.35
N ARG A 150 -0.58 -0.27 -3.10
CA ARG A 150 0.38 0.62 -3.77
C ARG A 150 1.28 1.27 -2.74
N ILE A 151 2.58 1.07 -2.90
CA ILE A 151 3.61 1.60 -1.99
C ILE A 151 4.61 2.43 -2.81
N TYR A 152 4.85 3.66 -2.38
CA TYR A 152 5.82 4.58 -2.96
C TYR A 152 7.01 4.69 -2.01
N ALA A 153 8.19 4.36 -2.50
CA ALA A 153 9.39 4.29 -1.69
C ALA A 153 10.49 5.18 -2.26
N ILE A 154 11.19 5.91 -1.40
CA ILE A 154 12.42 6.64 -1.75
C ILE A 154 13.61 5.95 -1.10
N PHE A 155 14.68 5.80 -1.86
CA PHE A 155 15.94 5.24 -1.39
C PHE A 155 16.99 6.33 -1.26
N THR A 156 17.63 6.40 -0.09
CA THR A 156 18.67 7.37 0.21
C THR A 156 20.00 6.67 0.42
N SER A 157 20.81 6.57 -0.63
CA SER A 157 22.20 6.11 -0.52
C SER A 157 23.03 6.60 -1.70
N GLU A 158 24.33 6.81 -1.49
CA GLU A 158 25.33 7.06 -2.54
C GLU A 158 25.46 5.87 -3.53
N GLY A 159 24.85 4.73 -3.20
CA GLY A 159 24.81 3.50 -4.01
C GLY A 159 23.80 3.45 -5.17
N ILE A 160 23.15 4.55 -5.55
CA ILE A 160 22.19 4.58 -6.69
C ILE A 160 22.87 4.22 -8.04
N ASN A 161 24.20 4.25 -8.08
CA ASN A 161 25.01 3.76 -9.20
C ASN A 161 25.08 2.23 -9.30
N ALA A 162 24.52 1.47 -8.35
CA ALA A 162 24.33 0.04 -8.52
C ALA A 162 23.34 -0.18 -9.67
N GLU A 163 23.76 -0.95 -10.68
CA GLU A 163 22.85 -1.48 -11.69
C GLU A 163 21.67 -2.13 -10.99
N ASP A 164 20.48 -2.04 -11.61
CA ASP A 164 19.33 -2.77 -11.11
C ASP A 164 19.73 -4.24 -10.91
N PRO A 165 19.30 -4.89 -9.81
CA PRO A 165 19.69 -6.25 -9.55
C PRO A 165 19.38 -7.11 -10.77
N SER A 166 20.35 -7.94 -11.17
CA SER A 166 20.26 -8.81 -12.36
C SER A 166 19.06 -9.76 -12.31
N THR A 167 18.48 -9.95 -11.12
CA THR A 167 17.21 -10.63 -10.88
C THR A 167 16.23 -9.63 -10.27
N PRO A 168 15.12 -9.32 -10.97
CA PRO A 168 14.13 -8.38 -10.45
C PRO A 168 13.35 -8.99 -9.29
N PRO A 169 12.88 -8.17 -8.32
CA PRO A 169 12.03 -8.63 -7.24
C PRO A 169 10.76 -9.28 -7.81
N SER A 170 10.42 -10.48 -7.34
CA SER A 170 9.26 -11.22 -7.84
C SER A 170 8.03 -10.99 -6.97
N ILE A 171 6.90 -10.73 -7.62
CA ILE A 171 5.58 -10.66 -6.99
C ILE A 171 4.76 -11.85 -7.50
N ILE A 172 4.21 -12.64 -6.58
CA ILE A 172 3.47 -13.86 -6.92
C ILE A 172 2.05 -13.83 -6.34
N PRO A 173 1.07 -14.52 -6.94
CA PRO A 173 -0.22 -14.76 -6.30
C PRO A 173 -0.03 -15.51 -4.97
N TYR A 174 -0.82 -15.17 -3.96
CA TYR A 174 -0.72 -15.72 -2.60
C TYR A 174 -2.10 -15.95 -1.99
N ASN A 175 -2.48 -17.23 -1.88
CA ASN A 175 -3.73 -17.63 -1.25
C ASN A 175 -3.48 -18.31 0.10
N PRO A 176 -3.71 -17.63 1.24
CA PRO A 176 -3.49 -18.24 2.57
C PRO A 176 -4.54 -19.31 2.94
N HIS A 177 -5.66 -19.42 2.21
CA HIS A 177 -6.74 -20.35 2.52
C HIS A 177 -6.65 -21.70 1.81
N GLU A 178 -5.67 -21.90 0.93
CA GLU A 178 -5.43 -23.18 0.28
C GLU A 178 -4.69 -24.14 1.23
N LYS A 179 -5.34 -24.49 2.34
CA LYS A 179 -4.95 -25.67 3.13
C LYS A 179 -5.26 -26.90 2.29
N ARG A 180 -4.27 -27.38 1.52
CA ARG A 180 -4.30 -28.79 1.09
C ARG A 180 -4.36 -29.64 2.34
N HIS A 181 -5.45 -30.37 2.48
CA HIS A 181 -5.58 -31.44 3.44
C HIS A 181 -4.53 -32.51 3.14
N GLU A 182 -3.80 -32.90 4.21
CA GLU A 182 -3.08 -34.16 4.36
C GLU A 182 -1.86 -34.41 3.45
N ASP A 183 -0.73 -33.77 3.79
CA ASP A 183 0.51 -34.43 4.28
C ASP A 183 1.57 -33.35 4.61
N LYS A 184 2.35 -33.55 5.67
CA LYS A 184 3.36 -32.61 6.25
C LYS A 184 4.50 -32.24 5.27
N PRO A 185 5.34 -31.21 5.53
CA PRO A 185 5.12 -29.83 5.95
C PRO A 185 5.62 -28.78 4.88
N ASN A 186 5.16 -27.56 5.10
CA ASN A 186 5.52 -26.20 4.63
C ASN A 186 6.80 -25.91 3.80
N TRP A 187 6.92 -26.43 2.58
CA TRP A 187 8.03 -26.06 1.68
C TRP A 187 8.11 -24.55 1.36
N THR A 188 7.02 -23.79 1.44
CA THR A 188 7.02 -22.33 1.23
C THR A 188 7.61 -21.53 2.40
N GLU A 189 7.51 -22.01 3.65
CA GLU A 189 8.26 -21.41 4.77
C GLU A 189 9.72 -21.87 4.74
N ASP A 190 9.98 -23.13 4.38
CA ASP A 190 11.34 -23.66 4.29
C ASP A 190 12.15 -23.04 3.14
N ILE A 191 11.54 -22.65 2.02
CA ILE A 191 12.21 -21.89 0.96
C ILE A 191 12.52 -20.47 1.40
N VAL A 192 11.63 -19.82 2.16
CA VAL A 192 11.88 -18.49 2.72
C VAL A 192 13.03 -18.56 3.74
N ASP A 193 13.06 -19.58 4.60
CA ASP A 193 14.16 -19.81 5.54
C ASP A 193 15.47 -20.25 4.83
N ALA A 194 15.37 -20.98 3.71
CA ALA A 194 16.52 -21.36 2.89
C ALA A 194 17.10 -20.20 2.04
N LEU A 195 16.25 -19.28 1.55
CA LEU A 195 16.67 -18.04 0.88
C LEU A 195 17.34 -17.07 1.86
N LEU A 196 16.99 -17.14 3.15
CA LEU A 196 17.57 -16.34 4.23
C LEU A 196 18.92 -16.88 4.74
N GLY A 197 19.45 -17.97 4.20
CA GLY A 197 20.78 -18.48 4.56
C GLY A 197 20.92 -18.95 6.01
N VAL A 198 19.82 -19.29 6.70
CA VAL A 198 19.85 -19.75 8.09
C VAL A 198 19.71 -21.28 8.16
N ARG A 199 20.84 -21.95 7.90
CA ARG A 199 21.33 -23.25 8.43
C ARG A 199 22.69 -23.48 7.74
N ASP A 200 23.86 -23.41 8.37
CA ASP A 200 24.26 -23.82 9.72
C ASP A 200 25.56 -23.09 10.12
N PRO A 201 25.67 -22.47 11.32
CA PRO A 201 26.95 -22.38 12.01
C PRO A 201 26.87 -23.14 13.34
N GLU A 202 26.97 -24.47 13.28
CA GLU A 202 27.35 -25.39 14.35
C GLU A 202 28.71 -25.03 15.04
N ASP A 203 29.22 -23.81 14.89
CA ASP A 203 30.57 -23.41 15.33
C ASP A 203 30.63 -22.32 16.41
N PHE A 204 29.51 -21.69 16.83
CA PHE A 204 29.61 -20.56 17.77
C PHE A 204 29.35 -20.83 19.25
N LEU A 205 28.65 -21.90 19.66
CA LEU A 205 28.36 -22.08 21.09
C LEU A 205 28.37 -23.55 21.54
N ASN A 206 29.48 -24.25 21.33
CA ASN A 206 29.76 -25.45 22.12
C ASN A 206 31.06 -25.33 22.92
N LYS A 207 30.98 -24.66 24.08
CA LYS A 207 31.74 -25.12 25.26
C LYS A 207 31.13 -24.65 26.58
N LYS A 208 30.47 -25.63 27.23
CA LYS A 208 30.43 -25.85 28.68
C LYS A 208 30.01 -24.66 29.56
N LYS A 209 28.82 -24.77 30.15
CA LYS A 209 28.71 -25.11 31.58
C LYS A 209 27.33 -25.66 31.95
N LYS A 210 27.39 -26.68 32.82
CA LYS A 210 26.33 -27.42 33.48
C LYS A 210 25.25 -26.54 34.12
N LYS A 211 24.04 -27.12 34.18
CA LYS A 211 23.00 -27.01 35.25
C LYS A 211 22.74 -25.59 35.78
N ASP A 212 21.54 -25.07 35.54
CA ASP A 212 20.45 -25.17 36.51
C ASP A 212 19.12 -24.60 35.98
N LYS A 213 18.04 -25.08 36.59
CA LYS A 213 16.63 -24.76 36.35
C LYS A 213 16.39 -23.24 36.29
N HIS A 214 15.64 -22.76 35.30
CA HIS A 214 14.45 -21.92 35.52
C HIS A 214 13.59 -21.84 34.25
N LYS A 215 12.31 -22.18 34.44
CA LYS A 215 11.23 -22.12 33.45
C LYS A 215 10.87 -20.66 33.21
N HIS A 216 11.35 -20.06 32.13
CA HIS A 216 10.82 -18.80 31.62
C HIS A 216 9.93 -19.07 30.42
N LYS A 217 8.61 -18.83 30.58
CA LYS A 217 7.69 -18.65 29.45
C LYS A 217 8.20 -17.43 28.65
N SER A 218 8.67 -17.62 27.43
CA SER A 218 8.75 -16.53 26.47
C SER A 218 7.32 -16.13 26.13
N LYS A 219 6.92 -14.95 26.58
CA LYS A 219 5.83 -14.23 25.93
C LYS A 219 6.44 -13.67 24.66
N ASP A 220 5.92 -14.06 23.50
CA ASP A 220 6.08 -13.29 22.27
C ASP A 220 5.55 -11.87 22.56
N LYS A 221 6.46 -10.96 22.89
CA LYS A 221 6.15 -9.54 22.92
C LYS A 221 6.16 -9.10 21.46
N LYS A 222 4.99 -9.19 20.82
CA LYS A 222 4.71 -8.51 19.55
C LYS A 222 4.84 -7.01 19.83
N SER A 223 6.04 -6.45 19.70
CA SER A 223 6.26 -5.01 19.68
C SER A 223 5.52 -4.51 18.44
N LYS A 224 4.39 -3.83 18.63
CA LYS A 224 3.74 -3.12 17.53
C LYS A 224 4.64 -1.92 17.23
N SER A 225 5.52 -2.03 16.24
CA SER A 225 6.18 -0.84 15.71
C SER A 225 5.11 0.09 15.18
N LYS A 226 5.18 1.36 15.58
CA LYS A 226 4.11 2.34 15.33
C LYS A 226 4.45 3.07 14.04
N SER A 227 3.63 2.93 13.01
CA SER A 227 3.70 3.73 11.78
C SER A 227 3.16 5.15 12.01
N PHE A 228 3.58 6.10 11.17
CA PHE A 228 2.95 7.42 11.09
C PHE A 228 1.90 7.41 9.98
N ASN A 229 0.71 7.97 10.21
CA ASN A 229 -0.34 8.04 9.18
C ASN A 229 -0.75 9.50 8.88
N PHE A 230 -0.67 9.90 7.60
CA PHE A 230 -1.02 11.25 7.15
C PHE A 230 -2.50 11.62 7.33
N TYR A 231 -3.41 10.64 7.28
CA TYR A 231 -4.85 10.85 7.44
C TYR A 231 -5.32 10.77 8.89
N SER A 232 -4.43 10.40 9.82
CA SER A 232 -4.70 10.41 11.26
C SER A 232 -4.41 11.79 11.88
N GLY A 233 -5.09 12.15 12.96
CA GLY A 233 -4.82 13.41 13.69
C GLY A 233 -5.27 14.68 12.96
N LYS A 234 -4.82 15.84 13.46
CA LYS A 234 -5.15 17.15 12.87
C LYS A 234 -4.10 17.54 11.82
N PRO A 235 -4.50 18.11 10.67
CA PRO A 235 -3.57 18.71 9.72
C PRO A 235 -2.93 19.99 10.30
N ASP A 236 -1.75 20.35 9.80
CA ASP A 236 -1.02 21.56 10.23
C ASP A 236 -1.67 22.82 9.66
N VAL A 237 -2.16 22.72 8.43
CA VAL A 237 -2.93 23.77 7.76
C VAL A 237 -4.23 23.16 7.27
N HIS A 238 -5.35 23.83 7.54
CA HIS A 238 -6.64 23.46 7.01
C HIS A 238 -7.54 24.68 6.86
N ASN A 239 -8.09 24.87 5.67
CA ASN A 239 -9.12 25.87 5.38
C ASN A 239 -10.06 25.38 4.28
N CYS A 240 -10.90 26.27 3.73
CA CYS A 240 -11.89 25.91 2.73
C CYS A 240 -11.27 25.43 1.40
N TYR A 241 -10.00 25.73 1.15
CA TYR A 241 -9.30 25.48 -0.11
C TYR A 241 -8.44 24.21 -0.09
N GLY A 242 -8.31 23.58 1.09
CA GLY A 242 -7.50 22.38 1.23
C GLY A 242 -6.88 22.22 2.61
N TRP A 243 -5.96 21.27 2.69
CA TRP A 243 -5.18 21.00 3.88
C TRP A 243 -3.77 20.51 3.55
N SER A 244 -2.86 20.69 4.49
CA SER A 244 -1.52 20.11 4.43
C SER A 244 -1.09 19.57 5.78
N LYS A 245 -0.27 18.53 5.75
CA LYS A 245 0.30 17.93 6.94
C LYS A 245 1.74 17.51 6.67
N THR A 246 2.64 17.82 7.59
CA THR A 246 4.06 17.51 7.53
C THR A 246 4.40 16.58 8.69
N MET A 247 5.21 15.58 8.40
CA MET A 247 5.76 14.67 9.41
C MET A 247 7.04 15.27 9.98
N THR A 248 7.17 15.25 11.30
CA THR A 248 8.34 15.76 12.03
C THR A 248 9.10 14.63 12.73
N ASN A 249 10.33 14.88 13.19
CA ASN A 249 11.13 13.91 13.96
C ASN A 249 10.43 13.41 15.23
N LYS A 250 9.42 14.13 15.74
CA LYS A 250 8.67 13.74 16.95
C LYS A 250 7.58 12.71 16.65
N ASP A 251 7.19 12.58 15.38
CA ASP A 251 6.03 11.78 14.99
C ASP A 251 6.39 10.32 14.73
N LEU A 252 7.65 10.03 14.41
CA LEU A 252 8.13 8.69 14.11
C LEU A 252 9.59 8.51 14.56
N ASP A 253 9.79 7.84 15.70
CA ASP A 253 11.11 7.49 16.20
C ASP A 253 11.90 6.61 15.22
N ALA A 254 11.20 5.80 14.41
CA ALA A 254 11.79 4.89 13.41
C ALA A 254 12.51 5.62 12.26
N LEU A 255 12.32 6.93 12.13
CA LEU A 255 13.08 7.74 11.17
C LEU A 255 14.42 8.24 11.71
N HIS A 256 14.74 7.95 12.98
CA HIS A 256 15.95 8.44 13.62
C HIS A 256 17.22 7.87 12.95
N GLY A 257 17.75 8.59 11.97
CA GLY A 257 18.90 8.17 11.16
C GLY A 257 18.77 8.57 9.68
N SER A 258 17.54 8.54 9.15
CA SER A 258 17.23 9.11 7.84
C SER A 258 17.23 10.64 7.93
N ASN A 259 17.58 11.35 6.86
CA ASN A 259 17.44 12.81 6.77
C ASN A 259 16.25 13.22 5.87
N ILE A 260 15.35 12.27 5.57
CA ILE A 260 14.18 12.52 4.73
C ILE A 260 12.94 12.82 5.59
N GLY A 261 12.39 14.01 5.43
CA GLY A 261 11.04 14.34 5.91
C GLY A 261 9.98 13.96 4.89
N MET A 262 8.71 13.93 5.30
CA MET A 262 7.59 13.78 4.36
C MET A 262 6.48 14.78 4.66
N PHE A 263 5.73 15.15 3.64
CA PHE A 263 4.57 16.01 3.75
C PHE A 263 3.50 15.61 2.74
N MET A 264 2.25 15.99 3.03
CA MET A 264 1.11 15.78 2.15
C MET A 264 0.36 17.10 1.98
N VAL A 265 -0.09 17.33 0.76
CA VAL A 265 -0.86 18.51 0.38
C VAL A 265 -2.10 18.04 -0.38
N ASN A 266 -3.24 18.59 0.01
CA ASN A 266 -4.51 18.39 -0.66
C ASN A 266 -5.11 19.76 -0.99
N LEU A 267 -5.12 20.10 -2.27
CA LEU A 267 -5.79 21.28 -2.80
C LEU A 267 -7.14 20.85 -3.37
N THR A 268 -8.20 21.31 -2.72
CA THR A 268 -9.57 20.91 -3.06
C THR A 268 -10.20 21.93 -3.98
N THR A 269 -10.96 21.46 -4.96
CA THR A 269 -11.86 22.32 -5.74
C THR A 269 -13.10 22.66 -4.94
N VAL A 270 -13.35 23.96 -4.79
CA VAL A 270 -14.46 24.47 -3.97
C VAL A 270 -15.67 24.69 -4.87
N VAL A 271 -16.78 24.04 -4.52
CA VAL A 271 -18.10 24.38 -5.07
C VAL A 271 -18.61 25.61 -4.33
N LYS A 272 -18.66 26.77 -4.98
CA LYS A 272 -19.41 27.90 -4.42
C LYS A 272 -20.89 27.76 -4.78
N PRO A 273 -21.79 27.78 -3.79
CA PRO A 273 -23.19 28.10 -4.08
C PRO A 273 -23.20 29.50 -4.69
N ARG A 274 -23.74 29.66 -5.91
CA ARG A 274 -24.11 31.00 -6.39
C ARG A 274 -25.03 31.64 -5.36
N ASP A 275 -24.84 32.94 -5.09
CA ASP A 275 -25.69 33.73 -4.19
C ASP A 275 -27.16 33.64 -4.62
N TRP A 276 -27.90 32.67 -4.07
CA TRP A 276 -29.33 32.50 -4.32
C TRP A 276 -30.13 33.42 -3.38
N PHE A 277 -29.96 34.73 -3.47
CA PHE A 277 -30.89 35.62 -2.77
C PHE A 277 -31.44 36.68 -3.72
N GLN A 278 -32.74 36.52 -3.99
CA GLN A 278 -33.73 37.43 -4.61
C GLN A 278 -34.31 36.96 -5.95
N ALA A 279 -34.97 35.81 -5.98
CA ALA A 279 -35.99 35.54 -7.00
C ALA A 279 -37.10 34.64 -6.42
N THR A 280 -37.84 35.16 -5.44
CA THR A 280 -39.13 34.58 -5.06
C THR A 280 -40.14 34.95 -6.14
N THR A 281 -40.32 34.08 -7.15
CA THR A 281 -41.54 33.85 -7.95
C THR A 281 -41.20 33.15 -9.27
N PHE A 282 -40.98 31.83 -9.26
CA PHE A 282 -41.03 31.06 -10.52
C PHE A 282 -41.62 29.65 -10.31
N ASP A 283 -42.39 29.22 -11.31
CA ASP A 283 -43.17 27.99 -11.38
C ASP A 283 -42.28 26.73 -11.51
N THR A 284 -42.82 25.58 -11.08
CA THR A 284 -42.11 24.29 -10.87
C THR A 284 -41.46 23.73 -12.13
N THR A 285 -42.02 24.01 -13.31
CA THR A 285 -41.45 23.58 -14.60
C THR A 285 -40.17 24.35 -14.99
N SER A 286 -40.03 25.61 -14.53
CA SER A 286 -38.84 26.43 -14.80
C SER A 286 -37.64 26.08 -13.89
N GLN A 287 -37.89 25.40 -12.76
CA GLN A 287 -36.83 24.99 -11.84
C GLN A 287 -35.96 23.85 -12.39
N LEU A 288 -36.56 22.87 -13.08
CA LEU A 288 -35.82 21.74 -13.68
C LEU A 288 -34.94 22.17 -14.85
N GLN A 289 -35.37 23.15 -15.64
CA GLN A 289 -34.59 23.67 -16.77
C GLN A 289 -33.47 24.61 -16.32
N MET A 290 -33.62 25.31 -15.18
CA MET A 290 -32.55 26.09 -14.56
C MET A 290 -31.48 25.24 -13.85
N LEU A 291 -31.84 24.08 -13.28
CA LEU A 291 -30.86 23.16 -12.69
C LEU A 291 -29.94 22.55 -13.76
N ALA A 292 -30.45 22.35 -14.98
CA ALA A 292 -29.66 21.87 -16.12
C ALA A 292 -28.79 22.97 -16.77
N ALA A 293 -29.05 24.26 -16.50
CA ALA A 293 -28.41 25.40 -17.15
C ALA A 293 -27.44 26.20 -16.25
N ASN A 294 -27.25 25.79 -14.99
CA ASN A 294 -26.34 26.44 -14.05
C ASN A 294 -25.10 25.56 -13.80
N PRO A 295 -23.97 25.83 -14.47
CA PRO A 295 -22.70 25.22 -14.08
C PRO A 295 -22.40 25.59 -12.63
N LEU A 296 -22.04 24.60 -11.81
CA LEU A 296 -21.45 24.85 -10.49
C LEU A 296 -20.24 25.76 -10.69
N ASP A 297 -20.17 26.88 -9.97
CA ASP A 297 -19.01 27.77 -10.01
C ASP A 297 -17.89 27.13 -9.19
N LEU A 298 -17.10 26.30 -9.87
CA LEU A 298 -16.00 25.56 -9.30
C LEU A 298 -14.76 26.46 -9.27
N GLN A 299 -14.15 26.57 -8.09
CA GLN A 299 -12.95 27.36 -7.89
C GLN A 299 -11.75 26.48 -7.57
N GLY A 300 -10.66 26.72 -8.29
CA GLY A 300 -9.35 26.17 -7.98
C GLY A 300 -8.78 26.73 -6.68
N SER A 301 -7.78 26.03 -6.18
CA SER A 301 -7.06 26.33 -4.95
C SER A 301 -5.56 26.29 -5.23
N MET A 302 -4.79 27.07 -4.46
CA MET A 302 -3.34 27.06 -4.58
C MET A 302 -2.67 26.97 -3.22
N MET A 303 -1.54 26.29 -3.14
CA MET A 303 -0.56 26.62 -2.12
C MET A 303 0.08 27.94 -2.51
N GLY A 304 0.00 28.94 -1.62
CA GLY A 304 0.49 30.28 -1.88
C GLY A 304 1.98 30.28 -2.28
N PRO A 305 2.44 31.29 -3.05
CA PRO A 305 3.82 31.33 -3.49
C PRO A 305 4.78 31.29 -2.29
N HIS A 306 5.72 30.35 -2.29
CA HIS A 306 6.63 30.13 -1.16
C HIS A 306 7.96 29.54 -1.64
N TRP A 307 8.96 29.50 -0.78
CA TRP A 307 10.16 28.71 -1.03
C TRP A 307 10.59 27.93 0.21
N ASN A 308 11.31 26.85 -0.01
CA ASN A 308 11.89 26.06 1.06
C ASN A 308 13.35 26.47 1.33
N PRO A 309 13.68 26.87 2.57
CA PRO A 309 15.03 27.32 2.89
C PRO A 309 16.03 26.17 3.12
N LYS A 310 15.55 24.98 3.52
CA LYS A 310 16.43 23.88 3.95
C LYS A 310 16.35 22.64 3.07
N ALA A 311 15.22 22.40 2.41
CA ALA A 311 14.97 21.15 1.69
C ALA A 311 14.63 21.34 0.22
N THR A 312 14.99 20.33 -0.57
CA THR A 312 14.42 20.06 -1.89
C THR A 312 13.13 19.26 -1.71
N GLU A 313 12.08 19.61 -2.44
CA GLU A 313 10.85 18.83 -2.53
C GLU A 313 10.95 17.83 -3.67
N ILE A 314 10.66 16.57 -3.38
CA ILE A 314 10.48 15.52 -4.38
C ILE A 314 9.06 14.99 -4.18
N ALA A 315 8.14 15.39 -5.05
CA ALA A 315 6.71 15.15 -4.87
C ALA A 315 6.15 14.19 -5.90
N ILE A 316 5.23 13.34 -5.47
CA ILE A 316 4.47 12.39 -6.28
C ILE A 316 3.01 12.82 -6.25
N VAL A 317 2.42 13.06 -7.42
CA VAL A 317 0.99 13.34 -7.52
C VAL A 317 0.19 12.07 -7.24
N THR A 318 -0.71 12.15 -6.27
CA THR A 318 -1.50 11.00 -5.78
C THR A 318 -2.94 11.03 -6.24
N ALA A 319 -3.50 12.20 -6.59
CA ALA A 319 -4.82 12.31 -7.19
C ALA A 319 -4.97 13.64 -7.93
N GLY A 320 -5.72 13.59 -9.03
CA GLY A 320 -6.05 14.74 -9.88
C GLY A 320 -4.84 15.35 -10.61
N SER A 321 -4.94 16.63 -10.94
CA SER A 321 -3.93 17.35 -11.74
C SER A 321 -3.81 18.82 -11.33
N GLY A 322 -2.66 19.40 -11.65
CA GLY A 322 -2.35 20.78 -11.33
C GLY A 322 -1.20 21.36 -12.11
N ILE A 323 -0.94 22.63 -11.88
CA ILE A 323 0.21 23.37 -12.41
C ILE A 323 1.16 23.68 -11.27
N VAL A 324 2.45 23.48 -11.53
CA VAL A 324 3.52 23.96 -10.66
C VAL A 324 4.33 25.01 -11.43
N GLN A 325 4.40 26.19 -10.85
CA GLN A 325 5.29 27.26 -11.32
C GLN A 325 6.49 27.31 -10.39
N THR A 326 7.69 27.32 -10.97
CA THR A 326 8.92 27.54 -10.21
C THR A 326 9.71 28.69 -10.81
N VAL A 327 10.26 29.53 -9.94
CA VAL A 327 11.10 30.64 -10.32
C VAL A 327 12.53 30.26 -10.03
N CYS A 328 13.36 30.31 -11.05
CA CYS A 328 14.79 30.22 -10.82
C CYS A 328 15.29 31.55 -10.23
N PRO A 329 15.96 31.54 -9.07
CA PRO A 329 16.72 32.68 -8.60
C PRO A 329 18.00 32.82 -9.46
N SER A 330 17.88 33.26 -10.71
CA SER A 330 19.07 33.50 -11.54
C SER A 330 19.82 34.72 -11.02
N SER A 331 21.14 34.57 -10.82
CA SER A 331 22.07 35.71 -10.82
C SER A 331 21.93 36.38 -12.17
N ASN A 332 21.32 37.56 -12.19
CA ASN A 332 21.16 38.32 -13.42
C ASN A 332 22.53 38.44 -14.09
N SER A 333 22.62 38.02 -15.36
CA SER A 333 23.68 38.40 -16.28
C SER A 333 23.60 39.89 -16.61
N SER A 334 23.40 40.74 -15.60
CA SER A 334 23.83 42.13 -15.67
C SER A 334 25.33 42.05 -15.91
N LYS A 335 25.78 42.49 -17.08
CA LYS A 335 27.17 42.84 -17.35
C LYS A 335 27.66 43.64 -16.15
N SER A 336 28.30 42.97 -15.20
CA SER A 336 28.96 43.61 -14.07
C SER A 336 30.01 44.48 -14.71
N ARG A 337 29.73 45.79 -14.79
CA ARG A 337 30.75 46.82 -14.88
C ARG A 337 31.60 46.63 -13.62
N ARG A 338 32.57 45.72 -13.73
CA ARG A 338 33.57 45.47 -12.72
C ARG A 338 34.30 46.80 -12.58
N CYS A 339 34.07 47.51 -11.48
CA CYS A 339 34.91 48.63 -11.07
C CYS A 339 36.27 48.04 -10.70
N SER A 340 37.13 47.82 -11.69
CA SER A 340 38.52 47.46 -11.49
C SER A 340 39.29 48.70 -11.05
N HIS A 341 39.45 48.86 -9.73
CA HIS A 341 40.62 49.56 -9.22
C HIS A 341 41.84 48.71 -9.57
N GLY A 342 42.77 49.31 -10.29
CA GLY A 342 43.92 48.63 -10.86
C GLY A 342 44.89 48.14 -9.79
N ASP A 343 45.42 46.96 -10.01
CA ASP A 343 46.81 46.69 -9.65
C ASP A 343 47.48 45.97 -10.82
N LYS A 344 48.52 46.62 -11.35
CA LYS A 344 49.30 46.17 -12.50
C LYS A 344 50.52 45.44 -11.95
N ARG A 345 50.57 44.11 -12.07
CA ARG A 345 51.85 43.39 -12.17
C ARG A 345 51.77 42.30 -13.23
N ARG A 346 52.38 42.59 -14.38
CA ARG A 346 52.73 41.64 -15.44
C ARG A 346 54.03 40.94 -15.04
N GLY A 347 54.03 39.61 -15.09
CA GLY A 347 55.24 38.78 -15.23
C GLY A 347 54.98 37.77 -16.36
N PRO A 348 55.88 37.63 -17.35
CA PRO A 348 55.67 36.71 -18.47
C PRO A 348 56.38 35.37 -18.22
N GLY A 349 55.72 34.26 -18.58
CA GLY A 349 56.40 32.98 -18.80
C GLY A 349 55.81 31.80 -18.03
N GLY A 350 55.05 30.98 -18.74
CA GLY A 350 54.58 29.68 -18.27
C GLY A 350 53.69 29.02 -19.32
N ARG A 351 54.31 28.28 -20.25
CA ARG A 351 53.62 27.29 -21.10
C ARG A 351 53.16 26.15 -20.21
N GLY A 352 51.92 25.72 -20.36
CA GLY A 352 51.35 24.59 -19.64
C GLY A 352 49.87 24.48 -19.91
N ASP A 353 49.58 23.76 -20.98
CA ASP A 353 48.49 22.80 -21.15
C ASP A 353 47.02 23.28 -21.10
N ASP A 354 46.41 23.03 -22.25
CA ASP A 354 45.01 22.99 -22.58
C ASP A 354 44.26 22.01 -21.67
N GLU A 355 43.43 22.52 -20.77
CA GLU A 355 42.27 21.78 -20.26
C GLU A 355 41.06 22.72 -20.33
N GLY A 356 40.27 22.52 -21.39
CA GLY A 356 38.95 23.11 -21.56
C GLY A 356 38.06 22.81 -20.36
N LYS A 357 37.94 23.79 -19.45
CA LYS A 357 36.82 23.89 -18.53
C LYS A 357 35.61 24.42 -19.27
N ASP A 358 34.98 23.57 -20.08
CA ASP A 358 33.54 23.67 -20.33
C ASP A 358 32.83 23.19 -19.06
N LYS A 359 32.85 24.03 -18.02
CA LYS A 359 31.79 23.99 -17.01
C LYS A 359 30.62 24.73 -17.62
N SER A 360 29.80 24.03 -18.40
CA SER A 360 28.43 24.45 -18.68
C SER A 360 27.74 24.62 -17.33
N THR A 361 27.76 25.85 -16.82
CA THR A 361 26.88 26.22 -15.72
C THR A 361 25.47 26.07 -16.29
N ALA A 362 24.77 24.98 -15.96
CA ALA A 362 23.36 24.83 -16.30
C ALA A 362 22.66 26.11 -15.87
N GLN A 363 22.22 26.89 -16.84
CA GLN A 363 21.53 28.12 -16.56
C GLN A 363 20.18 27.75 -15.99
N CYS A 364 20.03 27.92 -14.68
CA CYS A 364 18.78 27.68 -13.98
C CYS A 364 17.70 28.59 -14.60
N ARG A 365 16.56 28.00 -14.96
CA ARG A 365 15.46 28.64 -15.71
C ARG A 365 14.17 28.51 -14.91
N SER A 366 13.40 29.60 -14.86
CA SER A 366 12.02 29.54 -14.37
C SER A 366 11.19 28.66 -15.31
N SER A 367 10.26 27.92 -14.74
CA SER A 367 9.46 26.94 -15.46
C SER A 367 8.02 26.92 -14.94
N VAL A 368 7.10 26.60 -15.84
CA VAL A 368 5.70 26.30 -15.53
C VAL A 368 5.44 24.95 -16.16
N PHE A 369 4.91 24.01 -15.40
CA PHE A 369 4.65 22.66 -15.90
C PHE A 369 3.39 22.07 -15.29
N ARG A 370 2.71 21.26 -16.08
CA ARG A 370 1.55 20.47 -15.66
C ARG A 370 2.00 19.15 -15.07
N VAL A 371 1.29 18.71 -14.04
CA VAL A 371 1.46 17.40 -13.41
C VAL A 371 0.10 16.73 -13.22
N LYS A 372 0.05 15.42 -13.40
CA LYS A 372 -1.14 14.57 -13.19
C LYS A 372 -0.80 13.38 -12.30
N GLU A 373 -1.81 12.63 -11.88
CA GLU A 373 -1.65 11.46 -11.02
C GLU A 373 -0.54 10.51 -11.50
N GLY A 374 0.43 10.27 -10.62
CA GLY A 374 1.62 9.47 -10.88
C GLY A 374 2.81 10.24 -11.44
N ASP A 375 2.71 11.52 -11.73
CA ASP A 375 3.92 12.28 -12.08
C ASP A 375 4.77 12.55 -10.84
N VAL A 376 6.09 12.60 -11.05
CA VAL A 376 7.06 13.01 -10.04
C VAL A 376 7.60 14.37 -10.43
N PHE A 377 7.61 15.33 -9.52
CA PHE A 377 8.25 16.62 -9.75
C PHE A 377 9.23 16.98 -8.64
N VAL A 378 10.25 17.74 -9.00
CA VAL A 378 11.31 18.16 -8.07
C VAL A 378 11.39 19.68 -8.03
N VAL A 379 11.37 20.25 -6.82
CA VAL A 379 11.62 21.68 -6.61
C VAL A 379 12.78 21.85 -5.65
N PRO A 380 13.95 22.35 -6.12
CA PRO A 380 15.10 22.53 -5.26
C PRO A 380 14.88 23.61 -4.20
N ARG A 381 15.64 23.52 -3.11
CA ARG A 381 15.67 24.59 -2.09
C ARG A 381 15.93 25.97 -2.73
N PHE A 382 15.43 27.02 -2.09
CA PHE A 382 15.51 28.43 -2.53
C PHE A 382 14.85 28.76 -3.88
N HIS A 383 14.09 27.86 -4.48
CA HIS A 383 13.28 28.18 -5.66
C HIS A 383 11.88 28.59 -5.19
N PRO A 384 11.46 29.85 -5.38
CA PRO A 384 10.08 30.23 -5.16
C PRO A 384 9.18 29.43 -6.09
N MET A 385 8.10 28.90 -5.54
CA MET A 385 7.17 28.05 -6.26
C MET A 385 5.73 28.36 -5.88
N ALA A 386 4.82 28.03 -6.78
CA ALA A 386 3.38 28.01 -6.55
C ALA A 386 2.80 26.72 -7.14
N GLN A 387 1.94 26.06 -6.38
CA GLN A 387 1.31 24.79 -6.74
C GLN A 387 -0.20 25.02 -6.76
N MET A 388 -0.84 24.75 -7.90
CA MET A 388 -2.22 25.19 -8.16
C MET A 388 -3.04 24.04 -8.72
N SER A 389 -4.25 23.88 -8.22
CA SER A 389 -5.25 23.00 -8.82
C SER A 389 -5.98 23.73 -9.95
N PHE A 390 -6.51 22.97 -10.91
CA PHE A 390 -7.47 23.49 -11.87
C PHE A 390 -8.82 23.75 -11.18
N ASN A 391 -9.71 24.48 -11.85
CA ASN A 391 -11.05 24.76 -11.33
C ASN A 391 -11.90 23.50 -11.20
N ASN A 392 -11.73 22.52 -12.09
CA ASN A 392 -12.55 21.31 -12.12
C ASN A 392 -11.84 20.06 -11.63
N ASP A 393 -10.63 20.20 -11.08
CA ASP A 393 -9.82 19.07 -10.63
C ASP A 393 -9.11 19.38 -9.31
N SER A 394 -9.01 18.36 -8.45
CA SER A 394 -8.22 18.46 -7.21
C SER A 394 -6.74 18.30 -7.53
N PHE A 395 -5.86 18.84 -6.68
CA PHE A 395 -4.43 18.57 -6.79
C PHE A 395 -3.89 18.05 -5.46
N VAL A 396 -3.66 16.74 -5.40
CA VAL A 396 -3.23 16.05 -4.18
C VAL A 396 -1.92 15.34 -4.41
N PHE A 397 -0.91 15.61 -3.58
CA PHE A 397 0.41 15.02 -3.71
C PHE A 397 1.05 14.75 -2.35
N VAL A 398 1.94 13.75 -2.34
CA VAL A 398 2.83 13.45 -1.21
C VAL A 398 4.25 13.82 -1.61
N GLY A 399 4.98 14.47 -0.72
CA GLY A 399 6.33 14.93 -0.96
C GLY A 399 7.34 14.34 0.03
N PHE A 400 8.51 14.00 -0.49
CA PHE A 400 9.72 13.78 0.29
C PHE A 400 10.49 15.09 0.38
N SER A 401 10.86 15.46 1.59
CA SER A 401 11.72 16.59 1.90
C SER A 401 13.13 16.06 2.15
N THR A 402 14.14 16.58 1.45
CA THR A 402 15.54 16.15 1.66
C THR A 402 16.15 16.59 3.00
N HIS A 403 15.33 17.17 3.87
CA HIS A 403 15.69 17.54 5.24
C HIS A 403 14.54 17.13 6.17
N MET A 404 14.85 16.44 7.26
CA MET A 404 13.85 15.93 8.21
C MET A 404 13.46 16.95 9.29
N GLY A 405 14.42 17.78 9.72
CA GLY A 405 14.14 18.84 10.70
C GLY A 405 13.25 19.96 10.12
N GLU A 406 12.82 20.90 10.97
CA GLU A 406 11.85 21.94 10.63
C GLU A 406 12.28 22.79 9.41
N ASN A 407 11.79 22.39 8.23
CA ASN A 407 11.85 23.11 6.96
C ASN A 407 10.59 23.98 6.89
N HIS A 408 10.61 25.12 7.57
CA HIS A 408 9.51 26.08 7.57
C HIS A 408 9.42 26.80 6.22
N PRO A 409 8.41 26.48 5.36
CA PRO A 409 8.27 27.14 4.07
C PRO A 409 8.03 28.64 4.29
N GLN A 410 8.69 29.47 3.50
CA GLN A 410 8.59 30.93 3.60
C GLN A 410 7.59 31.43 2.56
N PHE A 411 6.41 31.84 3.01
CA PHE A 411 5.34 32.31 2.14
C PHE A 411 5.55 33.77 1.71
N LEU A 412 5.25 34.07 0.45
CA LEU A 412 5.36 35.39 -0.19
C LEU A 412 4.01 36.11 -0.28
N ALA A 413 2.91 35.42 -0.02
CA ALA A 413 1.57 35.98 -0.02
C ALA A 413 0.76 35.47 1.18
N GLY A 414 -0.31 36.20 1.53
CA GLY A 414 -1.19 35.86 2.65
C GLY A 414 -0.73 36.36 4.02
N LYS A 415 -1.53 36.05 5.05
CA LYS A 415 -1.28 36.46 6.44
C LYS A 415 0.00 35.88 7.03
N GLY A 416 0.41 34.70 6.57
CA GLY A 416 1.66 34.06 6.97
C GLY A 416 2.88 34.51 6.17
N SER A 417 2.74 35.52 5.31
CA SER A 417 3.84 35.96 4.46
C SER A 417 4.98 36.59 5.26
N VAL A 418 6.23 36.28 4.88
CA VAL A 418 7.44 36.95 5.37
C VAL A 418 7.40 38.48 5.18
N LEU A 419 6.65 38.97 4.18
CA LEU A 419 6.47 40.40 3.92
C LEU A 419 5.72 41.11 5.05
N GLN A 420 4.89 40.38 5.81
CA GLN A 420 4.19 40.91 6.99
C GLN A 420 5.15 41.22 8.14
N ALA A 421 6.32 40.56 8.19
CA ALA A 421 7.33 40.78 9.22
C ALA A 421 8.24 42.00 8.91
N ILE A 422 8.21 42.50 7.67
CA ILE A 422 8.99 43.68 7.25
C ILE A 422 8.20 44.95 7.59
N GLY A 423 8.86 45.95 8.18
CA GLY A 423 8.23 47.25 8.44
C GLY A 423 7.64 47.87 7.17
N LYS A 424 6.41 48.38 7.24
CA LYS A 424 5.64 48.84 6.06
C LYS A 424 6.39 49.92 5.27
N GLU A 425 7.11 50.80 5.95
CA GLU A 425 7.93 51.87 5.36
C GLU A 425 9.12 51.28 4.59
N VAL A 426 9.81 50.29 5.17
CA VAL A 426 10.96 49.62 4.55
C VAL A 426 10.51 48.84 3.31
N LEU A 427 9.38 48.13 3.41
CA LEU A 427 8.83 47.39 2.29
C LEU A 427 8.34 48.34 1.18
N ALA A 428 7.73 49.48 1.54
CA ALA A 428 7.33 50.48 0.56
C ALA A 428 8.54 51.03 -0.20
N LEU A 429 9.60 51.39 0.52
CA LEU A 429 10.86 51.85 -0.08
C LEU A 429 11.48 50.78 -0.98
N SER A 430 11.47 49.52 -0.55
CA SER A 430 12.01 48.38 -1.32
C SER A 430 11.24 48.14 -2.62
N LEU A 431 9.93 48.41 -2.63
CA LEU A 431 9.07 48.33 -3.80
C LEU A 431 9.06 49.63 -4.64
N GLY A 432 9.89 50.62 -4.30
CA GLY A 432 9.96 51.90 -5.02
C GLY A 432 8.80 52.86 -4.74
N HIS A 433 8.04 52.64 -3.66
CA HIS A 433 6.93 53.48 -3.24
C HIS A 433 7.31 54.40 -2.06
N LYS A 434 6.89 55.67 -2.13
CA LYS A 434 7.12 56.65 -1.05
C LYS A 434 6.09 56.58 0.08
N ASN A 435 4.94 55.94 -0.15
CA ASN A 435 3.82 55.90 0.78
C ASN A 435 3.55 54.44 1.20
N SER A 436 3.56 54.19 2.51
CA SER A 436 3.34 52.87 3.09
C SER A 436 1.88 52.37 2.99
N SER A 437 0.91 53.26 2.72
CA SER A 437 -0.50 52.86 2.56
C SER A 437 -0.74 51.90 1.37
N VAL A 438 0.09 51.96 0.32
CA VAL A 438 0.02 51.02 -0.81
C VAL A 438 0.39 49.62 -0.36
N VAL A 439 1.45 49.52 0.45
CA VAL A 439 1.90 48.25 1.05
C VAL A 439 0.86 47.71 2.03
N GLU A 440 0.23 48.56 2.84
CA GLU A 440 -0.83 48.13 3.73
C GLU A 440 -2.03 47.53 2.98
N LYS A 441 -2.45 48.14 1.87
CA LYS A 441 -3.48 47.58 1.00
C LYS A 441 -3.05 46.25 0.37
N LEU A 442 -1.81 46.15 -0.09
CA LEU A 442 -1.25 44.92 -0.66
C LEU A 442 -1.25 43.78 0.36
N LEU A 443 -0.72 44.02 1.56
CA LEU A 443 -0.58 43.01 2.61
C LEU A 443 -1.92 42.59 3.23
N SER A 444 -2.94 43.46 3.19
CA SER A 444 -4.28 43.17 3.73
C SER A 444 -5.27 42.60 2.70
N ALA A 445 -4.91 42.60 1.41
CA ALA A 445 -5.77 42.09 0.33
C ALA A 445 -6.04 40.58 0.45
N GLN A 446 -5.01 39.79 0.82
CA GLN A 446 -5.15 38.35 1.02
C GLN A 446 -5.36 38.03 2.50
N ARG A 447 -6.49 37.41 2.82
CA ARG A 447 -6.91 37.12 4.20
C ARG A 447 -6.53 35.71 4.66
N ASP A 448 -6.28 34.81 3.72
CA ASP A 448 -5.81 33.46 4.00
C ASP A 448 -4.28 33.44 4.16
N SER A 449 -3.75 32.36 4.74
CA SER A 449 -2.33 32.27 5.10
C SER A 449 -1.52 31.44 4.10
N THR A 450 -1.76 30.14 4.07
CA THR A 450 -0.91 29.16 3.35
C THR A 450 -1.58 28.65 2.08
N ILE A 451 -2.81 28.15 2.19
CA ILE A 451 -3.61 27.70 1.05
C ILE A 451 -4.62 28.79 0.71
N LEU A 452 -4.66 29.22 -0.55
CA LEU A 452 -5.40 30.39 -1.02
C LEU A 452 -6.41 29.96 -2.09
N SER A 453 -7.53 30.71 -2.21
CA SER A 453 -8.39 30.61 -3.40
C SER A 453 -7.63 31.06 -4.65
N CYS A 454 -7.73 30.33 -5.74
CA CYS A 454 -7.20 30.77 -7.03
C CYS A 454 -8.13 30.32 -8.16
N VAL A 455 -8.95 31.24 -8.65
CA VAL A 455 -9.89 30.96 -9.74
C VAL A 455 -9.15 31.08 -11.06
N SER A 456 -9.16 30.01 -11.86
CA SER A 456 -8.57 29.98 -13.20
C SER A 456 -7.05 30.20 -13.27
N CYS A 457 -6.34 30.21 -12.13
CA CYS A 457 -4.91 30.52 -12.11
C CYS A 457 -4.05 29.47 -12.81
N ALA A 458 -4.41 28.20 -12.66
CA ALA A 458 -3.73 27.09 -13.33
C ALA A 458 -3.96 27.17 -14.85
N GLU A 459 -5.20 27.37 -15.28
CA GLU A 459 -5.64 27.52 -16.67
C GLU A 459 -4.93 28.70 -17.36
N GLU A 460 -4.88 29.86 -16.69
CA GLU A 460 -4.19 31.03 -17.22
C GLU A 460 -2.69 30.82 -17.38
N LEU A 461 -2.04 30.16 -16.41
CA LEU A 461 -0.61 29.90 -16.46
C LEU A 461 -0.25 28.81 -17.46
N GLU A 462 -1.09 27.79 -17.60
CA GLU A 462 -0.97 26.78 -18.67
C GLU A 462 -1.05 27.45 -20.05
N GLY A 463 -2.05 28.32 -20.26
CA GLY A 463 -2.19 29.09 -21.50
C GLY A 463 -0.97 29.98 -21.80
N LYS A 464 -0.51 30.76 -20.82
CA LYS A 464 0.69 31.60 -20.96
C LYS A 464 1.95 30.79 -21.25
N ALA A 465 2.11 29.64 -20.61
CA ALA A 465 3.25 28.75 -20.83
C ALA A 465 3.24 28.16 -22.24
N ALA A 466 2.07 27.73 -22.73
CA ALA A 466 1.89 27.23 -24.09
C ALA A 466 2.20 28.31 -25.15
N GLU A 467 1.70 29.54 -24.96
CA GLU A 467 2.00 30.68 -25.83
C GLU A 467 3.49 31.03 -25.84
N GLU A 468 4.16 30.97 -24.68
CA GLU A 468 5.60 31.23 -24.60
C GLU A 468 6.41 30.14 -25.32
N GLU A 469 6.02 28.87 -25.19
CA GLU A 469 6.65 27.76 -25.89
C GLU A 469 6.48 27.87 -27.41
N GLU A 470 5.27 28.19 -27.89
CA GLU A 470 5.00 28.43 -29.31
C GLU A 470 5.84 29.59 -29.85
N ARG A 471 5.95 30.69 -29.08
CA ARG A 471 6.79 31.83 -29.46
C ARG A 471 8.28 31.44 -29.55
N ARG A 472 8.78 30.63 -28.61
CA ARG A 472 10.17 30.15 -28.65
C ARG A 472 10.43 29.28 -29.88
N ARG A 473 9.51 28.36 -30.20
CA ARG A 473 9.59 27.53 -31.42
C ARG A 473 9.64 28.40 -32.68
N ARG A 474 8.79 29.44 -32.76
CA ARG A 474 8.83 30.42 -33.86
C ARG A 474 10.16 31.18 -33.94
N GLU A 475 10.71 31.63 -32.81
CA GLU A 475 12.00 32.34 -32.77
C GLU A 475 13.17 31.43 -33.20
N GLU A 476 13.15 30.13 -32.84
CA GLU A 476 14.13 29.13 -33.29
C GLU A 476 14.03 28.87 -34.80
N GLU A 477 12.81 28.82 -35.34
CA GLU A 477 12.56 28.67 -36.77
C GLU A 477 12.94 29.91 -37.57
N GLU A 478 12.72 31.11 -37.04
CA GLU A 478 13.14 32.37 -37.68
C GLU A 478 14.66 32.59 -37.62
N GLY A 479 15.33 32.07 -36.59
CA GLY A 479 16.79 32.00 -36.49
C GLY A 479 17.43 30.98 -37.44
N GLY A 480 16.65 29.99 -37.89
CA GLY A 480 16.99 29.06 -38.97
C GLY A 480 16.79 29.72 -40.34
N GLY A 481 17.84 30.33 -40.88
CA GLY A 481 17.77 31.19 -42.07
C GLY A 481 16.93 30.67 -43.25
N GLY A 482 15.98 31.52 -43.67
CA GLY A 482 15.59 31.68 -45.08
C GLY A 482 14.40 30.84 -45.58
N LYS A 483 13.18 31.19 -45.18
CA LYS A 483 11.95 30.86 -45.93
C LYS A 483 11.14 32.11 -46.21
N GLY A 484 10.63 32.25 -47.43
CA GLY A 484 9.86 33.42 -47.88
C GLY A 484 8.46 33.49 -47.23
N PRO A 485 7.77 34.65 -47.25
CA PRO A 485 6.46 34.82 -46.60
C PRO A 485 5.41 33.81 -47.06
N GLY A 486 5.38 33.46 -48.35
CA GLY A 486 4.42 32.49 -48.90
C GLY A 486 4.73 31.03 -48.51
N GLU A 487 6.01 30.67 -48.37
CA GLU A 487 6.40 29.34 -47.88
C GLU A 487 6.11 29.19 -46.39
N ARG A 488 6.24 30.29 -45.62
CA ARG A 488 5.85 30.33 -44.20
C ARG A 488 4.35 30.17 -44.01
N GLU A 489 3.52 30.87 -44.79
CA GLU A 489 2.06 30.71 -44.71
C GLU A 489 1.60 29.31 -45.12
N GLU A 490 2.22 28.71 -46.14
CA GLU A 490 1.91 27.35 -46.57
C GLU A 490 2.37 26.30 -45.55
N GLU A 491 3.54 26.48 -44.93
CA GLU A 491 4.06 25.60 -43.88
C GLU A 491 3.26 25.74 -42.58
N GLU A 492 2.88 26.96 -42.20
CA GLU A 492 2.01 27.21 -41.04
C GLU A 492 0.62 26.61 -41.26
N ARG A 493 0.08 26.69 -42.48
CA ARG A 493 -1.19 26.02 -42.82
C ARG A 493 -1.06 24.50 -42.78
N LYS A 494 0.01 23.93 -43.33
CA LYS A 494 0.27 22.48 -43.27
C LYS A 494 0.45 22.00 -41.83
N ARG A 495 1.15 22.76 -41.00
CA ARG A 495 1.32 22.46 -39.56
C ARG A 495 0.02 22.58 -38.79
N ARG A 496 -0.82 23.59 -39.05
CA ARG A 496 -2.15 23.67 -38.43
C ARG A 496 -3.03 22.49 -38.85
N GLU A 497 -2.98 22.09 -40.12
CA GLU A 497 -3.68 20.90 -40.62
C GLU A 497 -3.12 19.60 -40.01
N GLU A 498 -1.81 19.53 -39.76
CA GLU A 498 -1.12 18.40 -39.12
C GLU A 498 -1.38 18.32 -37.60
N GLU A 499 -1.27 19.43 -36.87
CA GLU A 499 -1.64 19.55 -35.45
C GLU A 499 -3.13 19.25 -35.23
N GLU A 500 -4.01 19.70 -36.13
CA GLU A 500 -5.44 19.36 -36.05
C GLU A 500 -5.67 17.87 -36.32
N ARG A 501 -4.90 17.25 -37.23
CA ARG A 501 -4.94 15.80 -37.47
C ARG A 501 -4.39 15.01 -36.29
N GLU A 502 -3.23 15.38 -35.76
CA GLU A 502 -2.64 14.76 -34.56
C GLU A 502 -3.59 14.90 -33.37
N ARG A 503 -4.22 16.07 -33.20
CA ARG A 503 -5.20 16.28 -32.14
C ARG A 503 -6.41 15.36 -32.32
N LYS A 504 -6.93 15.22 -33.53
CA LYS A 504 -8.04 14.30 -33.83
C LYS A 504 -7.64 12.85 -33.62
N GLU A 505 -6.43 12.46 -34.02
CA GLU A 505 -5.88 11.12 -33.80
C GLU A 505 -5.68 10.85 -32.30
N ARG A 506 -5.19 11.81 -31.52
CA ARG A 506 -5.08 11.69 -30.06
C ARG A 506 -6.44 11.60 -29.37
N GLU A 507 -7.41 12.42 -29.79
CA GLU A 507 -8.79 12.35 -29.28
C GLU A 507 -9.47 11.03 -29.65
N GLU A 508 -9.19 10.49 -30.85
CA GLU A 508 -9.68 9.18 -31.29
C GLU A 508 -8.96 8.03 -30.56
N GLU A 509 -7.65 8.12 -30.33
CA GLU A 509 -6.88 7.15 -29.57
C GLU A 509 -7.30 7.14 -28.08
N GLU A 510 -7.54 8.30 -27.48
CA GLU A 510 -8.12 8.40 -26.13
C GLU A 510 -9.52 7.80 -26.06
N ARG A 511 -10.37 8.05 -27.06
CA ARG A 511 -11.69 7.41 -27.16
C ARG A 511 -11.56 5.89 -27.27
N ARG A 512 -10.67 5.39 -28.11
CA ARG A 512 -10.42 3.94 -28.26
C ARG A 512 -9.87 3.32 -26.98
N LYS A 513 -8.94 4.00 -26.29
CA LYS A 513 -8.43 3.56 -24.98
C LYS A 513 -9.53 3.50 -23.94
N LYS A 514 -10.41 4.51 -23.92
CA LYS A 514 -11.55 4.55 -23.01
C LYS A 514 -12.58 3.47 -23.31
N GLU A 515 -12.87 3.22 -24.58
CA GLU A 515 -13.74 2.11 -25.01
C GLU A 515 -13.13 0.74 -24.68
N GLU A 516 -11.82 0.55 -24.90
CA GLU A 516 -11.10 -0.67 -24.50
C GLU A 516 -11.05 -0.85 -22.98
N GLU A 517 -10.89 0.23 -22.21
CA GLU A 517 -10.95 0.22 -20.75
C GLU A 517 -12.36 -0.13 -20.26
N GLU A 518 -13.41 0.48 -20.81
CA GLU A 518 -14.81 0.14 -20.52
C GLU A 518 -15.15 -1.31 -20.91
N GLU A 519 -14.63 -1.83 -22.03
CA GLU A 519 -14.80 -3.24 -22.43
C GLU A 519 -14.06 -4.19 -21.49
N ARG A 520 -12.83 -3.84 -21.07
CA ARG A 520 -12.07 -4.61 -20.07
C ARG A 520 -12.79 -4.63 -18.73
N GLU A 521 -13.27 -3.49 -18.25
CA GLU A 521 -14.07 -3.40 -17.03
C GLU A 521 -15.33 -4.25 -17.13
N ARG A 522 -16.01 -4.24 -18.29
CA ARG A 522 -17.19 -5.07 -18.50
C ARG A 522 -16.86 -6.56 -18.45
N LYS A 523 -15.78 -6.99 -19.12
CA LYS A 523 -15.32 -8.39 -19.07
C LYS A 523 -14.93 -8.82 -17.66
N GLU A 524 -14.23 -7.95 -16.92
CA GLU A 524 -13.88 -8.20 -15.52
C GLU A 524 -15.13 -8.32 -14.63
N ARG A 525 -16.16 -7.50 -14.85
CA ARG A 525 -17.45 -7.60 -14.15
C ARG A 525 -18.18 -8.90 -14.47
N GLU A 526 -18.23 -9.28 -15.76
CA GLU A 526 -18.85 -10.54 -16.20
C GLU A 526 -18.09 -11.77 -15.66
N GLU A 527 -16.75 -11.72 -15.61
CA GLU A 527 -15.94 -12.80 -15.01
C GLU A 527 -16.11 -12.85 -13.49
N GLU A 528 -16.18 -11.70 -12.82
CA GLU A 528 -16.44 -11.63 -11.39
C GLU A 528 -17.82 -12.18 -11.02
N GLU A 529 -18.85 -11.87 -11.81
CA GLU A 529 -20.19 -12.41 -11.62
C GLU A 529 -20.22 -13.94 -11.78
N ARG A 530 -19.56 -14.48 -12.80
CA ARG A 530 -19.40 -15.93 -12.98
C ARG A 530 -18.70 -16.60 -11.81
N ARG A 531 -17.61 -16.01 -11.30
CA ARG A 531 -16.91 -16.53 -10.12
C ARG A 531 -17.79 -16.52 -8.87
N ARG A 532 -18.60 -15.46 -8.67
CA ARG A 532 -19.56 -15.39 -7.55
C ARG A 532 -20.63 -16.47 -7.66
N GLU A 533 -21.16 -16.71 -8.85
CA GLU A 533 -22.14 -17.79 -9.08
C GLU A 533 -21.53 -19.18 -8.81
N GLU A 534 -20.27 -19.40 -9.19
CA GLU A 534 -19.54 -20.64 -8.93
C GLU A 534 -19.29 -20.85 -7.44
N GLU A 535 -18.79 -19.84 -6.72
CA GLU A 535 -18.61 -19.90 -5.26
C GLU A 535 -19.93 -20.13 -4.50
N GLU A 536 -21.04 -19.53 -4.96
CA GLU A 536 -22.36 -19.77 -4.36
C GLU A 536 -22.84 -21.21 -4.57
N ARG A 537 -22.56 -21.81 -5.74
CA ARG A 537 -22.86 -23.23 -6.01
C ARG A 537 -22.03 -24.14 -5.13
N GLU A 538 -20.73 -23.91 -5.02
CA GLU A 538 -19.85 -24.69 -4.16
C GLU A 538 -20.29 -24.62 -2.69
N ARG A 539 -20.69 -23.44 -2.20
CA ARG A 539 -21.25 -23.28 -0.84
C ARG A 539 -22.52 -24.09 -0.64
N LYS A 540 -23.44 -24.09 -1.62
CA LYS A 540 -24.68 -24.88 -1.54
C LYS A 540 -24.41 -26.38 -1.53
N GLU A 541 -23.50 -26.84 -2.40
CA GLU A 541 -23.07 -28.24 -2.42
C GLU A 541 -22.37 -28.66 -1.12
N GLU A 542 -21.54 -27.79 -0.53
CA GLU A 542 -20.90 -28.07 0.76
C GLU A 542 -21.92 -28.12 1.90
N GLU A 543 -22.89 -27.21 1.93
CA GLU A 543 -23.97 -27.20 2.93
C GLU A 543 -24.86 -28.44 2.81
N GLU A 544 -25.18 -28.89 1.60
CA GLU A 544 -25.93 -30.13 1.34
C GLU A 544 -25.15 -31.36 1.83
N ARG A 545 -23.84 -31.45 1.51
CA ARG A 545 -22.97 -32.54 2.02
C ARG A 545 -22.86 -32.53 3.55
N GLN A 546 -22.90 -31.37 4.18
CA GLN A 546 -22.91 -31.29 5.65
C GLN A 546 -24.23 -31.80 6.23
N ARG A 547 -25.37 -31.44 5.63
CA ARG A 547 -26.69 -31.94 6.03
C ARG A 547 -26.81 -33.46 5.87
N GLU A 548 -26.35 -34.01 4.75
CA GLU A 548 -26.34 -35.47 4.54
C GLU A 548 -25.50 -36.21 5.60
N LYS A 549 -24.32 -35.67 5.93
CA LYS A 549 -23.46 -36.23 6.98
C LYS A 549 -24.09 -36.12 8.37
N GLU A 550 -24.84 -35.05 8.64
CA GLU A 550 -25.58 -34.87 9.89
C GLU A 550 -26.73 -35.88 10.00
N GLU A 551 -27.56 -36.00 8.96
CA GLU A 551 -28.65 -37.00 8.90
C GLU A 551 -28.13 -38.44 9.01
N GLU A 552 -27.00 -38.77 8.39
CA GLU A 552 -26.37 -40.11 8.52
C GLU A 552 -25.90 -40.37 9.96
N ARG A 553 -25.38 -39.35 10.64
CA ARG A 553 -24.98 -39.46 12.06
C ARG A 553 -26.18 -39.67 12.96
N GLU A 554 -27.27 -38.93 12.73
CA GLU A 554 -28.52 -39.10 13.49
C GLU A 554 -29.10 -40.50 13.31
N ARG A 555 -29.16 -41.02 12.07
CA ARG A 555 -29.61 -42.40 11.81
C ARG A 555 -28.75 -43.44 12.54
N LYS A 556 -27.42 -43.30 12.50
CA LYS A 556 -26.52 -44.22 13.22
C LYS A 556 -26.71 -44.13 14.74
N GLU A 557 -26.99 -42.95 15.28
CA GLU A 557 -27.27 -42.78 16.70
C GLU A 557 -28.61 -43.41 17.09
N GLU A 558 -29.63 -43.27 16.27
CA GLU A 558 -30.95 -43.89 16.48
C GLU A 558 -30.88 -45.42 16.41
N GLU A 559 -30.23 -45.99 15.38
CA GLU A 559 -29.98 -47.44 15.30
C GLU A 559 -29.20 -47.96 16.52
N ALA A 560 -28.21 -47.21 17.00
CA ALA A 560 -27.46 -47.58 18.20
C ALA A 560 -28.30 -47.53 19.48
N ARG A 561 -29.30 -46.63 19.56
CA ARG A 561 -30.26 -46.58 20.67
C ARG A 561 -31.21 -47.78 20.63
N GLN A 562 -31.76 -48.10 19.47
CA GLN A 562 -32.63 -49.26 19.28
C GLN A 562 -31.93 -50.57 19.64
N ARG A 563 -30.68 -50.77 19.19
CA ARG A 563 -29.90 -51.96 19.56
C ARG A 563 -29.65 -52.08 21.06
N LYS A 564 -29.42 -50.97 21.76
CA LYS A 564 -29.25 -50.96 23.22
C LYS A 564 -30.55 -51.26 23.96
N GLU A 565 -31.68 -50.82 23.41
CA GLU A 565 -33.02 -51.10 23.95
C GLU A 565 -33.38 -52.57 23.76
N GLU A 566 -33.20 -53.14 22.55
CA GLU A 566 -33.38 -54.57 22.29
C GLU A 566 -32.46 -55.45 23.14
N GLU A 567 -31.19 -55.08 23.30
CA GLU A 567 -30.26 -55.81 24.17
C GLU A 567 -30.70 -55.76 25.64
N ARG A 568 -31.26 -54.63 26.08
CA ARG A 568 -31.78 -54.49 27.44
C ARG A 568 -33.03 -55.35 27.66
N GLU A 569 -33.99 -55.32 26.74
CA GLU A 569 -35.18 -56.18 26.81
C GLU A 569 -34.81 -57.66 26.81
N ARG A 570 -33.82 -58.06 25.99
CA ARG A 570 -33.33 -59.44 25.96
C ARG A 570 -32.69 -59.86 27.29
N ARG A 571 -31.96 -58.96 27.96
CA ARG A 571 -31.39 -59.21 29.30
C ARG A 571 -32.47 -59.31 30.37
N GLU A 572 -33.48 -58.44 30.32
CA GLU A 572 -34.63 -58.48 31.24
C GLU A 572 -35.41 -59.80 31.08
N GLN A 573 -35.63 -60.28 29.85
CA GLN A 573 -36.25 -61.60 29.60
C GLN A 573 -35.38 -62.79 30.06
N GLU A 574 -34.06 -62.74 29.85
CA GLU A 574 -33.15 -63.79 30.34
C GLU A 574 -33.09 -63.81 31.88
N GLU A 575 -33.25 -62.67 32.54
CA GLU A 575 -33.31 -62.55 34.00
C GLU A 575 -34.63 -63.09 34.55
N GLU A 576 -35.78 -62.72 33.96
CA GLU A 576 -37.09 -63.28 34.32
C GLU A 576 -37.13 -64.82 34.16
N GLN A 577 -36.56 -65.36 33.07
CA GLN A 577 -36.49 -66.81 32.87
C GLN A 577 -35.65 -67.51 33.94
N ARG A 578 -34.54 -66.89 34.36
CA ARG A 578 -33.70 -67.43 35.44
C ARG A 578 -34.43 -67.38 36.78
N GLU A 579 -35.15 -66.30 37.07
CA GLU A 579 -35.95 -66.19 38.30
C GLU A 579 -37.07 -67.24 38.32
N GLU A 580 -37.76 -67.47 37.21
CA GLU A 580 -38.78 -68.53 37.11
C GLU A 580 -38.17 -69.94 37.26
N GLU A 581 -37.00 -70.19 36.68
CA GLU A 581 -36.29 -71.47 36.79
C GLU A 581 -35.80 -71.71 38.23
N GLU A 582 -35.23 -70.70 38.88
CA GLU A 582 -34.85 -70.76 40.30
C GLU A 582 -36.08 -70.97 41.21
N GLU A 583 -37.20 -70.32 40.92
CA GLU A 583 -38.43 -70.50 41.69
C GLU A 583 -38.99 -71.93 41.53
N ARG A 584 -38.96 -72.48 40.31
CA ARG A 584 -39.33 -73.90 40.09
C ARG A 584 -38.40 -74.85 40.82
N ALA A 585 -37.09 -74.64 40.75
CA ALA A 585 -36.12 -75.46 41.45
C ALA A 585 -36.33 -75.42 42.97
N ARG A 586 -36.62 -74.25 43.54
CA ARG A 586 -36.98 -74.12 44.96
C ARG A 586 -38.27 -74.85 45.32
N ARG A 587 -39.30 -74.75 44.47
CA ARG A 587 -40.57 -75.47 44.69
C ARG A 587 -40.37 -77.00 44.63
N GLU A 588 -39.57 -77.49 43.69
CA GLU A 588 -39.22 -78.91 43.62
C GLU A 588 -38.36 -79.36 44.81
N GLU A 589 -37.43 -78.52 45.28
CA GLU A 589 -36.61 -78.83 46.46
C GLU A 589 -37.46 -78.84 47.74
N GLU A 590 -38.37 -77.88 47.92
CA GLU A 590 -39.34 -77.89 49.02
C GLU A 590 -40.26 -79.11 48.96
N GLU A 591 -40.70 -79.54 47.77
CA GLU A 591 -41.51 -80.74 47.59
C GLU A 591 -40.72 -82.01 47.97
N ARG A 592 -39.46 -82.13 47.51
CA ARG A 592 -38.56 -83.23 47.92
C ARG A 592 -38.29 -83.24 49.42
N GLN A 593 -38.10 -82.08 50.04
CA GLN A 593 -37.92 -81.97 51.48
C GLN A 593 -39.18 -82.37 52.24
N ARG A 594 -40.37 -82.01 51.75
CA ARG A 594 -41.65 -82.46 52.32
C ARG A 594 -41.85 -83.97 52.18
N GLU A 595 -41.52 -84.55 51.03
CA GLU A 595 -41.56 -86.00 50.82
C GLU A 595 -40.56 -86.72 51.71
N GLU A 596 -39.34 -86.18 51.88
CA GLU A 596 -38.32 -86.74 52.77
C GLU A 596 -38.71 -86.58 54.25
N GLU A 597 -39.30 -85.46 54.65
CA GLU A 597 -39.84 -85.27 56.01
C GLU A 597 -41.03 -86.19 56.27
N GLU A 598 -41.94 -86.37 55.30
CA GLU A 598 -43.05 -87.31 55.42
C GLU A 598 -42.55 -88.76 55.48
N ARG A 599 -41.49 -89.08 54.73
CA ARG A 599 -40.84 -90.38 54.78
C ARG A 599 -40.10 -90.61 56.11
N ARG A 600 -39.42 -89.59 56.64
CA ARG A 600 -38.82 -89.61 57.98
C ARG A 600 -39.87 -89.73 59.07
N ARG A 601 -41.02 -89.05 58.96
CA ARG A 601 -42.14 -89.22 59.89
C ARG A 601 -42.73 -90.62 59.83
N ARG A 602 -42.81 -91.24 58.65
CA ARG A 602 -43.22 -92.65 58.51
C ARG A 602 -42.19 -93.62 59.09
N GLU A 603 -40.90 -93.34 58.94
CA GLU A 603 -39.81 -94.12 59.56
C GLU A 603 -39.76 -93.92 61.09
N GLU A 604 -40.01 -92.71 61.61
CA GLU A 604 -40.13 -92.41 63.04
C GLU A 604 -41.43 -92.96 63.67
N GLU A 605 -42.52 -93.07 62.90
CA GLU A 605 -43.76 -93.75 63.32
C GLU A 605 -43.64 -95.29 63.28
N GLU A 606 -42.75 -95.86 62.46
CA GLU A 606 -42.44 -97.31 62.44
C GLU A 606 -41.37 -97.72 63.47
N GLU A 607 -40.48 -96.81 63.90
CA GLU A 607 -39.46 -97.07 64.92
C GLU A 607 -39.69 -96.31 66.25
N GLY A 608 -40.94 -96.25 66.71
CA GLY A 608 -41.29 -95.85 68.08
C GLY A 608 -40.97 -96.96 69.10
N GLY A 609 -39.68 -97.14 69.45
CA GLY A 609 -39.24 -98.35 70.16
C GLY A 609 -38.09 -98.26 71.18
N GLY A 610 -37.74 -97.09 71.72
CA GLY A 610 -37.12 -96.95 73.04
C GLY A 610 -35.60 -97.20 73.21
N GLY A 611 -35.01 -96.49 74.18
CA GLY A 611 -33.86 -96.98 74.97
C GLY A 611 -32.60 -96.12 75.02
N ARG A 612 -32.51 -95.31 76.10
CA ARG A 612 -31.36 -94.93 76.95
C ARG A 612 -29.91 -95.29 76.52
N GLY A 613 -28.98 -94.34 76.73
CA GLY A 613 -27.68 -94.63 77.34
C GLY A 613 -26.45 -93.88 76.78
N ASP A 614 -25.93 -92.96 77.59
CA ASP A 614 -24.52 -92.64 77.89
C ASP A 614 -23.57 -91.91 76.88
N GLU A 615 -23.02 -90.80 77.39
CA GLU A 615 -21.90 -89.89 76.99
C GLU A 615 -20.48 -90.55 77.16
N PRO A 616 -19.29 -89.94 76.82
CA PRO A 616 -18.95 -88.58 76.31
C PRO A 616 -17.80 -88.47 75.23
N GLU A 617 -17.45 -87.21 74.89
CA GLU A 617 -16.14 -86.60 74.56
C GLU A 617 -15.63 -86.32 73.10
N ARG A 618 -15.15 -85.06 72.95
CA ARG A 618 -14.28 -84.37 71.94
C ARG A 618 -14.93 -83.85 70.65
N GLU A 619 -14.76 -82.59 70.21
CA GLU A 619 -13.69 -81.58 70.39
C GLU A 619 -14.26 -80.13 70.54
N GLU A 620 -13.35 -79.24 70.93
CA GLU A 620 -13.51 -77.96 71.65
C GLU A 620 -14.08 -76.77 70.85
N GLU A 621 -14.60 -75.81 71.62
CA GLU A 621 -14.89 -74.42 71.24
C GLU A 621 -13.62 -73.70 70.75
N GLU A 622 -13.76 -72.75 69.81
CA GLU A 622 -13.41 -71.35 70.11
C GLU A 622 -13.90 -70.39 69.03
N GLU A 623 -14.57 -69.36 69.51
CA GLU A 623 -14.84 -68.09 68.85
C GLU A 623 -13.57 -67.22 68.89
N THR A 624 -13.48 -66.22 67.99
CA THR A 624 -12.61 -65.01 68.02
C THR A 624 -11.37 -64.93 67.10
N GLY A 625 -11.31 -63.80 66.36
CA GLY A 625 -10.11 -63.01 66.10
C GLY A 625 -9.31 -63.27 64.83
N ASP A 626 -9.46 -62.43 63.80
CA ASP A 626 -8.41 -61.47 63.40
C ASP A 626 -8.75 -60.63 62.15
N GLU A 627 -8.91 -59.33 62.42
CA GLU A 627 -8.35 -58.14 61.77
C GLU A 627 -8.08 -57.98 60.23
N MET A 628 -8.52 -56.79 59.76
CA MET A 628 -7.91 -55.82 58.82
C MET A 628 -8.28 -55.85 57.31
N PRO A 629 -8.32 -54.68 56.60
CA PRO A 629 -8.44 -53.30 57.06
C PRO A 629 -9.51 -52.44 56.37
N TYR A 630 -9.74 -51.34 57.07
CA TYR A 630 -10.56 -50.17 56.83
C TYR A 630 -9.92 -49.18 55.81
N TRP A 631 -10.67 -48.12 55.49
CA TRP A 631 -10.37 -46.88 54.72
C TRP A 631 -10.70 -46.89 53.21
N SER A 632 -11.42 -45.92 52.65
CA SER A 632 -12.08 -44.74 53.23
C SER A 632 -13.09 -44.17 52.24
N SER A 633 -14.17 -43.62 52.78
CA SER A 633 -15.19 -42.85 52.09
C SER A 633 -14.61 -41.61 51.40
N LYS A 634 -15.20 -41.20 50.26
CA LYS A 634 -15.69 -39.82 50.05
C LYS A 634 -16.57 -39.68 48.81
N LYS A 635 -17.84 -39.35 49.10
CA LYS A 635 -18.83 -38.75 48.19
C LYS A 635 -18.36 -37.40 47.67
N LEU A 636 -18.58 -37.12 46.38
CA LEU A 636 -18.89 -35.80 45.82
C LEU A 636 -19.45 -36.02 44.40
N LYS A 637 -20.78 -36.09 44.23
CA LYS A 637 -21.67 -34.98 43.81
C LYS A 637 -21.10 -34.14 42.66
N HIS A 638 -21.43 -34.52 41.43
CA HIS A 638 -21.41 -33.63 40.28
C HIS A 638 -22.68 -32.75 40.33
N HIS A 639 -22.49 -31.44 40.51
CA HIS A 639 -23.56 -30.45 40.33
C HIS A 639 -23.34 -29.76 38.98
N HIS A 640 -24.33 -29.86 38.10
CA HIS A 640 -24.53 -28.93 37.00
C HIS A 640 -24.73 -27.50 37.53
N ARG A 641 -24.15 -26.51 36.85
CA ARG A 641 -24.61 -25.12 36.95
C ARG A 641 -24.50 -24.42 35.59
N PHE A 642 -25.68 -24.17 35.02
CA PHE A 642 -25.94 -23.18 33.97
C PHE A 642 -25.55 -21.77 34.44
N GLY A 643 -25.00 -20.97 33.53
CA GLY A 643 -24.79 -19.53 33.72
C GLY A 643 -25.48 -18.73 32.61
N MET A 644 -26.59 -18.09 32.96
CA MET A 644 -27.23 -17.05 32.14
C MET A 644 -26.40 -15.76 32.14
N PHE A 645 -26.29 -15.13 30.98
CA PHE A 645 -25.90 -13.74 30.81
C PHE A 645 -27.08 -12.80 31.16
N ARG A 646 -26.80 -11.72 31.91
CA ARG A 646 -27.59 -10.47 31.86
C ARG A 646 -26.65 -9.27 31.79
N SER A 647 -27.10 -8.35 30.94
CA SER A 647 -26.69 -6.99 30.64
C SER A 647 -26.47 -6.07 31.85
N GLY A 648 -25.53 -5.15 31.69
CA GLY A 648 -25.36 -3.90 32.44
C GLY A 648 -24.39 -3.00 31.67
#